data_AF-A0A498PTT6-F1
#
_entry.id   AF-A0A498PTT6-F1
#
_cell.length_a   1.000
_cell.length_b   1.000
_cell.length_c   1.000
_cell.angle_alpha   90.00
_cell.angle_beta   90.00
_cell.angle_gamma   90.00
#
_symmetry.space_group_name_H-M   'P 1'
#
loop_
_entity.id
_entity.type
_entity.pdbx_description
1 polymer ?
#
loop_
_entity_poly.entity_id
_entity_poly.type
_entity_poly.pdbx_seq_one_letter_code
_entity_poly.pdbx_strand_id
1 'polypeptide(L)'
;MTRGDSPKRPQLAELLDEAAAQKKTLVRLLQEAARIEHCLLNAYLYAACSLKTLPQEFAALSDGSPNRRRAIQFERVRDWKLSILSITHEEMMHLHYVQCLLRALGEPADFTLPERSAGGHWRFDGWSSQIGSHKPEHGTEVPVDRLTPDTIKRFVVYESTDALQNADPFGPAMTKLFNQLHDFEVQYRLEESLVNVGDGQRNELRGKLLRILRDLLPGTKVPRPKRSMARWVRLPAFDFERIRFQSIADLYKQQILPRYRDAFVMGQVVNDNRDLNDELANTGERMLPIGPIQRDKNFERQEQRNVGDPLANFKSVDSIIGQIVDEGEGMTDFIEAAEEILAKVKELGVPALLGAVRADQGFSGGINGDGETPDWLQRVLRVRNCHLYRFAMIRAQFDAEQRLADRCGEDFTPTRDPISGSSRVLKRFTVEATAHFNACYLVLRTWLSRYYDPRSTQSDPRRRIGIEVLAGWPMMSVAVRPFLELLALLPVDGSELFRSDDKALAAGPPGTVKLNAMFRNEPIPEDAVDKMDGYALQILDATAQWARAARAKVDELTTDPTEQRIIARRLQALSILDEFERQIVYREHGGYSDTEADTTYPCREPNKYEEVPLGSTGQSPPLFAESLVLRLRFSGRCLVQLATDPEPPTDEAGCSGTMMLTAADSPAHLDRALVMQPFNAGKTGNIIREPQDRLPPLGVQVREVALMVTDYPSGSSRTMPVAGGSSAGESKRFAIEGLNPVLVCDPKDLVGQDHCLNIDLLEAANGTRPHLVGENHLVWEDGEPIDPFIVAVTIGTNGGESAIELFRREIYNDGLDLMRMDPQQRARSLRGPVAFDQLTNAPDWVQATLSPTELRGINSTPGYLDERAAALADAISATLTNRRRSQARIDSAVSMLERRRRVVNPRRTTVDWLGLLLHYGHTVSGPLAEVDSADNVLVTKLAQRCGLKLGGAVANPDRHASNGRWMMTYGLGYMDTDQLSNLTYGELLIPLRDTSAPDGPLTVTRSWPLAATVDDISTYACNFRRPFARPRYGPPGPPYTVVDDVRELRRSGCPPLRETLLHQQDGCYTYEVTGPPGLTGCTAKFATSTTSSDANTLTWTVQFSCTPPLKPITAMALFAAYGAELEAALYQRFPRRPR
;
A
#
# COMPACT_ATOMS: atom_id res chain seq x y z
N MET A 1 -24.11 0.42 -60.99
CA MET A 1 -25.27 -0.42 -61.37
C MET A 1 -24.85 -1.40 -62.46
N THR A 2 -24.53 -2.63 -62.07
CA THR A 2 -24.71 -3.86 -62.83
C THR A 2 -25.07 -4.90 -61.78
N ARG A 3 -26.27 -5.47 -61.88
CA ARG A 3 -26.82 -6.46 -60.95
C ARG A 3 -26.02 -7.76 -61.10
N GLY A 4 -25.10 -8.02 -60.17
CA GLY A 4 -24.49 -9.33 -59.98
C GLY A 4 -25.45 -10.23 -59.22
N ASP A 5 -25.54 -11.48 -59.65
CA ASP A 5 -26.47 -12.51 -59.19
C ASP A 5 -26.59 -12.58 -57.66
N SER A 6 -27.82 -12.45 -57.16
CA SER A 6 -28.13 -12.90 -55.79
C SER A 6 -27.89 -14.41 -55.71
N PRO A 7 -27.12 -14.91 -54.74
CA PRO A 7 -26.83 -16.34 -54.63
C PRO A 7 -28.14 -17.13 -54.54
N LYS A 8 -28.23 -18.23 -55.29
CA LYS A 8 -29.41 -19.11 -55.26
C LYS A 8 -29.60 -19.58 -53.82
N ARG A 9 -30.84 -19.58 -53.30
CA ARG A 9 -31.19 -19.99 -51.91
C ARG A 9 -30.45 -21.23 -51.35
N PRO A 10 -30.12 -22.29 -52.13
CA PRO A 10 -29.32 -23.42 -51.63
C PRO A 10 -27.87 -23.05 -51.24
N GLN A 11 -27.24 -22.12 -51.98
CA GLN A 11 -25.86 -21.69 -51.72
C GLN A 11 -25.75 -20.81 -50.47
N LEU A 12 -26.79 -20.04 -50.14
CA LEU A 12 -26.81 -19.25 -48.91
C LEU A 12 -26.95 -20.14 -47.67
N ALA A 13 -27.72 -21.23 -47.75
CA ALA A 13 -27.85 -22.20 -46.66
C ALA A 13 -26.54 -22.95 -46.41
N GLU A 14 -25.86 -23.41 -47.47
CA GLU A 14 -24.53 -24.05 -47.36
C GLU A 14 -23.48 -23.10 -46.75
N LEU A 15 -23.46 -21.83 -47.15
CA LEU A 15 -22.56 -20.83 -46.57
C LEU A 15 -22.86 -20.53 -45.09
N LEU A 16 -24.14 -20.52 -44.68
CA LEU A 16 -24.53 -20.33 -43.29
C LEU A 16 -24.17 -21.55 -42.42
N ASP A 17 -24.33 -22.77 -42.95
CA ASP A 17 -23.94 -24.00 -42.27
C ASP A 17 -22.41 -24.10 -42.11
N GLU A 18 -21.65 -23.73 -43.15
CA GLU A 18 -20.19 -23.66 -43.09
C GLU A 18 -19.72 -22.61 -42.08
N ALA A 19 -20.31 -21.41 -42.09
CA ALA A 19 -20.02 -20.36 -41.13
C ALA A 19 -20.33 -20.80 -39.69
N ALA A 20 -21.44 -21.48 -39.46
CA ALA A 20 -21.80 -22.03 -38.14
C ALA A 20 -20.80 -23.11 -37.67
N ALA A 21 -20.34 -23.97 -38.58
CA ALA A 21 -19.32 -24.98 -38.29
C ALA A 21 -17.95 -24.36 -37.96
N GLN A 22 -17.57 -23.29 -38.66
CA GLN A 22 -16.34 -22.54 -38.39
C GLN A 22 -16.40 -21.84 -37.02
N LYS A 23 -17.52 -21.18 -36.70
CA LYS A 23 -17.75 -20.60 -35.36
C LYS A 23 -17.61 -21.66 -34.27
N LYS A 24 -18.29 -22.80 -34.42
CA LYS A 24 -18.21 -23.90 -33.45
C LYS A 24 -16.77 -24.40 -33.25
N THR A 25 -15.99 -24.45 -34.32
CA THR A 25 -14.57 -24.84 -34.25
C THR A 25 -13.73 -23.80 -33.51
N LEU A 26 -13.94 -22.51 -33.80
CA LEU A 26 -13.29 -21.39 -33.11
C LEU A 26 -13.60 -21.39 -31.61
N VAL A 27 -14.88 -21.57 -31.24
CA VAL A 27 -15.31 -21.64 -29.84
C VAL A 27 -14.62 -22.79 -29.10
N ARG A 28 -14.54 -23.97 -29.73
CA ARG A 28 -13.81 -25.11 -29.15
C ARG A 28 -12.32 -24.81 -28.93
N LEU A 29 -11.68 -24.12 -29.88
CA LEU A 29 -10.26 -23.73 -29.76
C LEU A 29 -10.05 -22.69 -28.64
N LEU A 30 -10.97 -21.73 -28.49
CA LEU A 30 -10.93 -20.75 -27.41
C LEU A 30 -11.19 -21.40 -26.03
N GLN A 31 -12.09 -22.38 -25.94
CA GLN A 31 -12.30 -23.18 -24.73
C GLN A 31 -11.05 -24.00 -24.36
N GLU A 32 -10.39 -24.57 -25.37
CA GLU A 32 -9.12 -25.26 -25.17
C GLU A 32 -8.02 -24.30 -24.69
N ALA A 33 -7.88 -23.13 -25.33
CA ALA A 33 -6.98 -22.07 -24.88
C ALA A 33 -7.26 -21.65 -23.44
N ALA A 34 -8.52 -21.39 -23.08
CA ALA A 34 -8.91 -21.03 -21.71
C ALA A 34 -8.46 -22.09 -20.70
N ARG A 35 -8.63 -23.37 -21.01
CA ARG A 35 -8.21 -24.47 -20.12
C ARG A 35 -6.69 -24.56 -19.97
N ILE A 36 -5.92 -24.25 -21.02
CA ILE A 36 -4.47 -24.20 -20.99
C ILE A 36 -4.01 -23.06 -20.09
N GLU A 37 -4.41 -21.82 -20.36
CA GLU A 37 -4.00 -20.66 -19.55
C GLU A 37 -4.41 -20.88 -18.08
N HIS A 38 -5.61 -21.40 -17.85
CA HIS A 38 -6.12 -21.65 -16.51
C HIS A 38 -5.33 -22.74 -15.76
N CYS A 39 -4.91 -23.82 -16.43
CA CYS A 39 -4.15 -24.88 -15.78
C CYS A 39 -2.69 -24.48 -15.52
N LEU A 40 -2.07 -23.75 -16.46
CA LEU A 40 -0.71 -23.20 -16.30
C LEU A 40 -0.68 -22.17 -15.18
N LEU A 41 -1.64 -21.24 -15.15
CA LEU A 41 -1.89 -20.33 -14.03
C LEU A 41 -1.85 -21.05 -12.69
N ASN A 42 -2.66 -22.10 -12.53
CA ASN A 42 -2.77 -22.83 -11.27
C ASN A 42 -1.49 -23.60 -10.90
N ALA A 43 -0.81 -24.21 -11.88
CA ALA A 43 0.44 -24.93 -11.68
C ALA A 43 1.57 -23.98 -11.24
N TYR A 44 1.68 -22.83 -11.91
CA TYR A 44 2.66 -21.79 -11.59
C TYR A 44 2.41 -21.20 -10.20
N LEU A 45 1.13 -20.91 -9.89
CA LEU A 45 0.73 -20.38 -8.60
C LEU A 45 1.10 -21.32 -7.45
N TYR A 46 0.78 -22.63 -7.56
CA TYR A 46 1.12 -23.58 -6.50
C TYR A 46 2.63 -23.76 -6.34
N ALA A 47 3.38 -23.81 -7.45
CA ALA A 47 4.83 -23.87 -7.41
C ALA A 47 5.43 -22.64 -6.69
N ALA A 48 4.92 -21.43 -6.97
CA ALA A 48 5.33 -20.22 -6.26
C ALA A 48 5.00 -20.25 -4.76
N CYS A 49 3.80 -20.73 -4.40
CA CYS A 49 3.36 -20.85 -3.01
C CYS A 49 4.17 -21.88 -2.21
N SER A 50 4.82 -22.84 -2.90
CA SER A 50 5.65 -23.86 -2.27
C SER A 50 7.06 -23.39 -1.86
N LEU A 51 7.49 -22.22 -2.31
CA LEU A 51 8.82 -21.68 -2.02
C LEU A 51 8.94 -21.19 -0.58
N LYS A 52 10.13 -21.37 0.00
CA LYS A 52 10.53 -20.77 1.29
C LYS A 52 10.52 -19.25 1.18
N THR A 53 10.01 -18.57 2.19
CA THR A 53 9.84 -17.10 2.21
C THR A 53 10.44 -16.43 3.43
N LEU A 54 11.10 -17.17 4.32
CA LEU A 54 11.72 -16.62 5.53
C LEU A 54 13.24 -16.88 5.53
N PRO A 55 14.07 -15.91 5.97
CA PRO A 55 15.51 -16.11 6.09
C PRO A 55 15.90 -17.31 6.99
N GLN A 56 15.06 -17.62 7.99
CA GLN A 56 15.28 -18.70 8.95
C GLN A 56 15.20 -20.09 8.28
N GLU A 57 14.38 -20.25 7.23
CA GLU A 57 14.26 -21.51 6.48
C GLU A 57 15.53 -21.88 5.71
N PHE A 58 16.48 -20.95 5.59
CA PHE A 58 17.80 -21.15 4.98
C PHE A 58 18.94 -21.13 6.01
N ALA A 59 18.67 -20.99 7.31
CA ALA A 59 19.71 -20.71 8.30
C ALA A 59 20.69 -21.86 8.55
N ALA A 60 20.23 -23.11 8.38
CA ALA A 60 21.00 -24.32 8.67
C ALA A 60 21.04 -25.26 7.45
N LEU A 61 22.10 -26.06 7.38
CA LEU A 61 22.26 -27.18 6.45
C LEU A 61 21.60 -28.45 7.03
N SER A 62 21.59 -29.53 6.25
CA SER A 62 20.98 -30.80 6.66
C SER A 62 21.64 -31.42 7.91
N ASP A 63 22.92 -31.12 8.15
CA ASP A 63 23.67 -31.55 9.34
C ASP A 63 23.50 -30.61 10.56
N GLY A 64 22.63 -29.60 10.46
CA GLY A 64 22.37 -28.59 11.49
C GLY A 64 23.43 -27.49 11.57
N SER A 65 24.49 -27.54 10.76
CA SER A 65 25.51 -26.48 10.75
C SER A 65 25.02 -25.21 10.05
N PRO A 66 25.58 -24.02 10.38
CA PRO A 66 25.16 -22.77 9.76
C PRO A 66 25.40 -22.74 8.25
N ASN A 67 24.36 -22.43 7.48
CA ASN A 67 24.46 -22.25 6.05
C ASN A 67 25.05 -20.87 5.73
N ARG A 68 26.23 -20.85 5.09
CA ARG A 68 26.94 -19.61 4.77
C ARG A 68 26.33 -18.83 3.61
N ARG A 69 25.51 -19.48 2.78
CA ARG A 69 24.82 -18.86 1.64
C ARG A 69 23.39 -18.43 1.97
N ARG A 70 22.94 -18.54 3.22
CA ARG A 70 21.55 -18.30 3.63
C ARG A 70 20.95 -17.01 3.07
N ALA A 71 21.72 -15.92 3.09
CA ALA A 71 21.28 -14.64 2.56
C ALA A 71 21.11 -14.63 1.04
N ILE A 72 22.06 -15.21 0.31
CA ILE A 72 22.02 -15.29 -1.16
C ILE A 72 20.83 -16.17 -1.60
N GLN A 73 20.64 -17.30 -0.92
CA GLN A 73 19.58 -18.25 -1.22
C GLN A 73 18.20 -17.69 -0.91
N PHE A 74 18.04 -17.01 0.22
CA PHE A 74 16.80 -16.31 0.56
C PHE A 74 16.42 -15.27 -0.49
N GLU A 75 17.34 -14.37 -0.83
CA GLU A 75 17.09 -13.29 -1.80
C GLU A 75 16.79 -13.82 -3.20
N ARG A 76 17.48 -14.89 -3.59
CA ARG A 76 17.26 -15.54 -4.89
C ARG A 76 15.91 -16.26 -4.97
N VAL A 77 15.55 -17.05 -3.95
CA VAL A 77 14.27 -17.77 -3.92
C VAL A 77 13.10 -16.79 -3.84
N ARG A 78 13.26 -15.67 -3.13
CA ARG A 78 12.31 -14.57 -3.14
C ARG A 78 12.12 -14.02 -4.55
N ASP A 79 13.20 -13.70 -5.26
CA ASP A 79 13.13 -13.21 -6.64
C ASP A 79 12.48 -14.25 -7.59
N TRP A 80 12.67 -15.55 -7.36
CA TRP A 80 11.95 -16.59 -8.10
C TRP A 80 10.46 -16.56 -7.84
N LYS A 81 10.04 -16.51 -6.56
CA LYS A 81 8.63 -16.42 -6.18
C LYS A 81 7.96 -15.22 -6.85
N LEU A 82 8.60 -14.04 -6.77
CA LEU A 82 8.10 -12.82 -7.43
C LEU A 82 7.98 -12.99 -8.95
N SER A 83 8.98 -13.62 -9.57
CA SER A 83 8.95 -13.86 -11.01
C SER A 83 7.82 -14.80 -11.42
N ILE A 84 7.61 -15.89 -10.69
CA ILE A 84 6.54 -16.86 -10.98
C ILE A 84 5.16 -16.26 -10.70
N LEU A 85 5.00 -15.48 -9.63
CA LEU A 85 3.74 -14.78 -9.34
C LEU A 85 3.39 -13.72 -10.39
N SER A 86 4.40 -13.02 -10.92
CA SER A 86 4.20 -12.09 -12.05
C SER A 86 3.76 -12.83 -13.32
N ILE A 87 4.38 -13.97 -13.64
CA ILE A 87 3.95 -14.83 -14.75
C ILE A 87 2.52 -15.32 -14.51
N THR A 88 2.20 -15.76 -13.29
CA THR A 88 0.83 -16.16 -12.90
C THR A 88 -0.17 -15.02 -13.11
N HIS A 89 0.19 -13.78 -12.78
CA HIS A 89 -0.66 -12.63 -13.06
C HIS A 89 -0.84 -12.36 -14.57
N GLU A 90 0.21 -12.55 -15.37
CA GLU A 90 0.16 -12.47 -16.84
C GLU A 90 -0.74 -13.59 -17.41
N GLU A 91 -0.66 -14.82 -16.89
CA GLU A 91 -1.58 -15.92 -17.26
C GLU A 91 -3.04 -15.67 -16.92
N MET A 92 -3.30 -14.99 -15.79
CA MET A 92 -4.65 -14.55 -15.45
C MET A 92 -5.18 -13.52 -16.47
N MET A 93 -4.29 -12.67 -17.00
CA MET A 93 -4.61 -11.74 -18.07
C MET A 93 -4.85 -12.45 -19.41
N HIS A 94 -4.06 -13.48 -19.74
CA HIS A 94 -4.28 -14.32 -20.90
C HIS A 94 -5.64 -15.01 -20.84
N LEU A 95 -5.96 -15.63 -19.69
CA LEU A 95 -7.27 -16.24 -19.45
C LEU A 95 -8.40 -15.22 -19.62
N HIS A 96 -8.26 -14.02 -19.03
CA HIS A 96 -9.21 -12.93 -19.18
C HIS A 96 -9.44 -12.58 -20.67
N TYR A 97 -8.37 -12.46 -21.46
CA TYR A 97 -8.49 -12.19 -22.89
C TYR A 97 -9.27 -13.26 -23.63
N VAL A 98 -9.03 -14.53 -23.32
CA VAL A 98 -9.77 -15.63 -23.94
C VAL A 98 -11.25 -15.56 -23.58
N GLN A 99 -11.60 -15.21 -22.33
CA GLN A 99 -13.01 -15.01 -21.95
C GLN A 99 -13.66 -13.85 -22.69
N CYS A 100 -12.93 -12.75 -22.90
CA CYS A 100 -13.41 -11.63 -23.72
C CYS A 100 -13.66 -12.04 -25.18
N LEU A 101 -12.79 -12.87 -25.76
CA LEU A 101 -12.97 -13.41 -27.13
C LEU A 101 -14.18 -14.35 -27.22
N LEU A 102 -14.42 -15.19 -26.21
CA LEU A 102 -15.63 -16.04 -26.13
C LEU A 102 -16.91 -15.19 -26.01
N ARG A 103 -16.90 -14.20 -25.10
CA ARG A 103 -18.02 -13.28 -24.88
C ARG A 103 -18.37 -12.49 -26.15
N ALA A 104 -17.36 -12.05 -26.90
CA ALA A 104 -17.55 -11.32 -28.15
C ALA A 104 -18.26 -12.16 -29.23
N LEU A 105 -18.08 -13.48 -29.21
CA LEU A 105 -18.81 -14.44 -30.04
C LEU A 105 -20.22 -14.77 -29.50
N GLY A 106 -20.62 -14.19 -28.36
CA GLY A 106 -21.89 -14.48 -27.69
C GLY A 106 -21.93 -15.82 -26.97
N GLU A 107 -20.77 -16.41 -26.69
CA GLU A 107 -20.64 -17.69 -25.99
C GLU A 107 -20.38 -17.47 -24.48
N PRO A 108 -20.78 -18.43 -23.62
CA PRO A 108 -20.46 -18.37 -22.20
C PRO A 108 -18.95 -18.48 -21.94
N ALA A 109 -18.50 -17.92 -20.82
CA ALA A 109 -17.12 -18.05 -20.37
C ALA A 109 -16.80 -19.49 -19.94
N ASP A 110 -15.60 -19.96 -20.29
CA ASP A 110 -15.11 -21.29 -19.92
C ASP A 110 -14.01 -21.18 -18.85
N PHE A 111 -14.41 -21.39 -17.59
CA PHE A 111 -13.48 -21.57 -16.46
C PHE A 111 -13.34 -23.04 -16.05
N THR A 112 -13.67 -23.99 -16.92
CA THR A 112 -13.44 -25.41 -16.65
C THR A 112 -11.95 -25.75 -16.63
N LEU A 113 -11.62 -26.91 -16.08
CA LEU A 113 -10.27 -27.47 -16.10
C LEU A 113 -10.31 -28.78 -16.89
N PRO A 114 -9.19 -29.20 -17.50
CA PRO A 114 -9.12 -30.47 -18.19
C PRO A 114 -9.43 -31.66 -17.28
N GLU A 115 -9.79 -32.78 -17.88
CA GLU A 115 -9.93 -34.04 -17.15
C GLU A 115 -8.60 -34.45 -16.51
N ARG A 116 -8.66 -35.11 -15.34
CA ARG A 116 -7.47 -35.66 -14.69
C ARG A 116 -7.18 -37.07 -15.21
N SER A 117 -5.90 -37.39 -15.41
CA SER A 117 -5.42 -38.72 -15.71
C SER A 117 -5.46 -39.65 -14.50
N ALA A 118 -5.09 -40.93 -14.68
CA ALA A 118 -5.00 -41.89 -13.58
C ALA A 118 -3.96 -41.47 -12.51
N GLY A 119 -2.94 -40.70 -12.90
CA GLY A 119 -1.96 -40.10 -11.99
C GLY A 119 -2.46 -38.81 -11.33
N GLY A 120 -3.68 -38.37 -11.65
CA GLY A 120 -4.26 -37.17 -11.09
C GLY A 120 -3.76 -35.86 -11.73
N HIS A 121 -3.04 -35.92 -12.84
CA HIS A 121 -2.57 -34.74 -13.59
C HIS A 121 -3.62 -34.27 -14.60
N TRP A 122 -3.69 -32.98 -14.93
CA TRP A 122 -4.59 -32.53 -16.01
C TRP A 122 -4.09 -33.04 -17.35
N ARG A 123 -4.97 -33.62 -18.16
CA ARG A 123 -4.63 -34.27 -19.43
C ARG A 123 -5.23 -33.55 -20.62
N PHE A 124 -4.40 -33.29 -21.63
CA PHE A 124 -4.80 -32.73 -22.92
C PHE A 124 -4.59 -33.78 -24.03
N ASP A 125 -5.66 -34.47 -24.41
CA ASP A 125 -5.60 -35.57 -25.39
C ASP A 125 -5.27 -35.07 -26.82
N GLY A 126 -5.68 -33.85 -27.17
CA GLY A 126 -5.46 -33.23 -28.49
C GLY A 126 -4.07 -32.61 -28.71
N TRP A 127 -3.34 -32.37 -27.62
CA TRP A 127 -2.03 -31.68 -27.57
C TRP A 127 -0.83 -32.56 -27.93
N SER A 128 -1.08 -33.58 -28.76
CA SER A 128 -0.11 -34.58 -29.19
C SER A 128 0.22 -34.47 -30.69
N SER A 129 -0.43 -33.56 -31.42
CA SER A 129 -0.63 -33.73 -32.87
C SER A 129 0.30 -32.96 -33.81
N GLN A 130 1.30 -32.20 -33.35
CA GLN A 130 2.10 -31.37 -34.29
C GLN A 130 3.62 -31.28 -34.10
N ILE A 131 4.26 -31.94 -33.12
CA ILE A 131 5.73 -31.84 -32.99
C ILE A 131 6.45 -33.03 -33.64
N GLY A 132 6.87 -32.84 -34.90
CA GLY A 132 7.66 -33.82 -35.65
C GLY A 132 6.88 -35.06 -36.10
N SER A 133 7.59 -36.14 -36.46
CA SER A 133 6.99 -37.40 -36.93
C SER A 133 6.55 -38.35 -35.80
N HIS A 134 6.69 -37.93 -34.53
CA HIS A 134 6.35 -38.73 -33.37
C HIS A 134 4.99 -38.32 -32.81
N LYS A 135 4.07 -39.29 -32.70
CA LYS A 135 2.77 -39.10 -32.05
C LYS A 135 2.85 -39.75 -30.68
N PRO A 136 2.86 -38.99 -29.57
CA PRO A 136 2.82 -39.57 -28.24
C PRO A 136 1.61 -40.51 -28.10
N GLU A 137 1.80 -41.68 -27.50
CA GLU A 137 0.70 -42.65 -27.27
C GLU A 137 -0.33 -42.13 -26.25
N HIS A 138 0.06 -41.17 -25.42
CA HIS A 138 -0.73 -40.57 -24.35
C HIS A 138 -0.59 -39.06 -24.46
N GLY A 139 -1.69 -38.30 -24.42
CA GLY A 139 -1.68 -36.82 -24.53
C GLY A 139 -0.83 -36.13 -23.46
N THR A 140 -0.73 -34.81 -23.50
CA THR A 140 0.18 -34.08 -22.61
C THR A 140 -0.43 -33.84 -21.24
N GLU A 141 0.38 -33.97 -20.19
CA GLU A 141 -0.05 -33.82 -18.80
C GLU A 141 0.58 -32.59 -18.11
N VAL A 142 -0.27 -31.85 -17.38
CA VAL A 142 0.12 -30.71 -16.53
C VAL A 142 -0.12 -31.09 -15.06
N PRO A 143 0.95 -31.37 -14.29
CA PRO A 143 0.83 -31.67 -12.87
C PRO A 143 0.73 -30.38 -12.04
N VAL A 144 0.07 -30.47 -10.89
CA VAL A 144 0.10 -29.43 -9.85
C VAL A 144 1.14 -29.85 -8.84
N ASP A 145 2.34 -29.27 -8.93
CA ASP A 145 3.46 -29.69 -8.09
C ASP A 145 4.25 -28.51 -7.52
N ARG A 146 5.05 -28.82 -6.50
CA ARG A 146 6.00 -27.88 -5.91
C ARG A 146 7.09 -27.54 -6.93
N LEU A 147 7.82 -26.45 -6.70
CA LEU A 147 8.95 -26.10 -7.54
C LEU A 147 10.13 -27.07 -7.34
N THR A 148 10.21 -28.09 -8.19
CA THR A 148 11.31 -29.06 -8.25
C THR A 148 12.11 -28.87 -9.54
N PRO A 149 13.29 -29.50 -9.70
CA PRO A 149 14.02 -29.49 -10.97
C PRO A 149 13.16 -29.94 -12.15
N ASP A 150 12.32 -30.96 -11.97
CA ASP A 150 11.49 -31.50 -13.03
C ASP A 150 10.30 -30.59 -13.33
N THR A 151 9.70 -29.97 -12.32
CA THR A 151 8.65 -28.96 -12.48
C THR A 151 9.17 -27.74 -13.25
N ILE A 152 10.36 -27.24 -12.93
CA ILE A 152 10.96 -26.11 -13.65
C ILE A 152 11.24 -26.47 -15.11
N LYS A 153 11.72 -27.69 -15.39
CA LYS A 153 11.91 -28.14 -16.77
C LYS A 153 10.57 -28.19 -17.51
N ARG A 154 9.50 -28.68 -16.90
CA ARG A 154 8.16 -28.65 -17.50
C ARG A 154 7.73 -27.23 -17.84
N PHE A 155 7.93 -26.27 -16.94
CA PHE A 155 7.60 -24.86 -17.21
C PHE A 155 8.40 -24.29 -18.39
N VAL A 156 9.69 -24.64 -18.51
CA VAL A 156 10.48 -24.28 -19.71
C VAL A 156 9.86 -24.90 -20.97
N VAL A 157 9.42 -26.16 -20.93
CA VAL A 157 8.78 -26.82 -22.09
C VAL A 157 7.44 -26.19 -22.42
N TYR A 158 6.62 -25.86 -21.42
CA TYR A 158 5.29 -25.26 -21.61
C TYR A 158 5.38 -23.91 -22.35
N GLU A 159 6.41 -23.13 -22.06
CA GLU A 159 6.67 -21.84 -22.69
C GLU A 159 7.64 -21.91 -23.89
N SER A 160 8.03 -23.11 -24.36
CA SER A 160 8.97 -23.24 -25.47
C SER A 160 8.28 -23.32 -26.82
N THR A 161 8.81 -22.61 -27.81
CA THR A 161 8.42 -22.81 -29.22
C THR A 161 8.71 -24.25 -29.68
N ASP A 162 7.97 -24.73 -30.67
CA ASP A 162 8.21 -26.04 -31.30
C ASP A 162 9.65 -26.16 -31.82
N ALA A 163 10.21 -25.07 -32.35
CA ALA A 163 11.60 -25.01 -32.82
C ALA A 163 12.61 -25.26 -31.69
N LEU A 164 12.42 -24.62 -30.52
CA LEU A 164 13.27 -24.83 -29.36
C LEU A 164 13.13 -26.24 -28.79
N GLN A 165 11.92 -26.77 -28.74
CA GLN A 165 11.66 -28.15 -28.31
C GLN A 165 12.34 -29.18 -29.22
N ASN A 166 12.31 -28.98 -30.53
CA ASN A 166 13.02 -29.82 -31.50
C ASN A 166 14.56 -29.74 -31.36
N ALA A 167 15.08 -28.61 -30.86
CA ALA A 167 16.50 -28.42 -30.59
C ALA A 167 16.97 -29.00 -29.23
N ASP A 168 16.05 -29.63 -28.48
CA ASP A 168 16.24 -30.07 -27.09
C ASP A 168 16.61 -28.89 -26.14
N PRO A 169 15.64 -28.32 -25.40
CA PRO A 169 15.87 -27.20 -24.47
C PRO A 169 16.77 -27.59 -23.27
N PHE A 170 17.02 -28.89 -23.09
CA PHE A 170 17.90 -29.45 -22.07
C PHE A 170 19.23 -29.96 -22.65
N GLY A 171 19.38 -29.93 -23.97
CA GLY A 171 20.57 -30.37 -24.68
C GLY A 171 21.80 -29.50 -24.38
N PRO A 172 23.01 -29.95 -24.76
CA PRO A 172 24.26 -29.23 -24.46
C PRO A 172 24.30 -27.81 -25.02
N ALA A 173 23.73 -27.59 -26.22
CA ALA A 173 23.72 -26.28 -26.87
C ALA A 173 22.83 -25.28 -26.12
N MET A 174 21.57 -25.63 -25.85
CA MET A 174 20.63 -24.77 -25.12
C MET A 174 21.04 -24.58 -23.65
N THR A 175 21.55 -25.63 -23.01
CA THR A 175 22.13 -25.51 -21.66
C THR A 175 23.30 -24.52 -21.64
N LYS A 176 24.16 -24.50 -22.68
CA LYS A 176 25.23 -23.50 -22.78
C LYS A 176 24.66 -22.09 -22.96
N LEU A 177 23.68 -21.91 -23.86
CA LEU A 177 23.02 -20.62 -24.09
C LEU A 177 22.40 -20.06 -22.81
N PHE A 178 21.58 -20.85 -22.11
CA PHE A 178 20.95 -20.45 -20.85
C PHE A 178 21.97 -20.15 -19.75
N ASN A 179 23.09 -20.89 -19.66
CA ASN A 179 24.16 -20.55 -18.73
C ASN A 179 24.85 -19.22 -19.07
N GLN A 180 25.02 -18.89 -20.36
CA GLN A 180 25.59 -17.61 -20.79
C GLN A 180 24.64 -16.44 -20.48
N LEU A 181 23.34 -16.62 -20.72
CA LEU A 181 22.31 -15.64 -20.35
C LEU A 181 22.22 -15.46 -18.82
N HIS A 182 22.33 -16.54 -18.06
CA HIS A 182 22.39 -16.48 -16.61
C HIS A 182 23.63 -15.71 -16.11
N ASP A 183 24.80 -15.97 -16.69
CA ASP A 183 26.02 -15.22 -16.37
C ASP A 183 25.90 -13.73 -16.73
N PHE A 184 25.16 -13.41 -17.81
CA PHE A 184 24.76 -12.05 -18.13
C PHE A 184 23.85 -11.47 -17.05
N GLU A 185 22.77 -12.13 -16.64
CA GLU A 185 21.82 -11.63 -15.63
C GLU A 185 22.47 -11.39 -14.26
N VAL A 186 23.39 -12.27 -13.84
CA VAL A 186 24.18 -12.06 -12.61
C VAL A 186 25.03 -10.79 -12.70
N GLN A 187 25.66 -10.54 -13.86
CA GLN A 187 26.45 -9.33 -14.06
C GLN A 187 25.55 -8.09 -14.19
N TYR A 188 24.44 -8.20 -14.92
CA TYR A 188 23.48 -7.13 -15.12
C TYR A 188 22.92 -6.65 -13.78
N ARG A 189 22.41 -7.56 -12.93
CA ARG A 189 21.89 -7.23 -11.59
C ARG A 189 22.96 -6.63 -10.67
N LEU A 190 24.19 -7.12 -10.77
CA LEU A 190 25.29 -6.54 -9.98
C LEU A 190 25.63 -5.12 -10.45
N GLU A 191 25.73 -4.89 -11.76
CA GLU A 191 26.01 -3.57 -12.31
C GLU A 191 24.86 -2.58 -12.05
N GLU A 192 23.62 -3.06 -12.15
CA GLU A 192 22.41 -2.35 -11.73
C GLU A 192 22.52 -1.90 -10.26
N SER A 193 23.02 -2.78 -9.40
CA SER A 193 23.27 -2.48 -7.98
C SER A 193 24.51 -1.61 -7.73
N LEU A 194 25.30 -1.25 -8.75
CA LEU A 194 26.53 -0.44 -8.64
C LEU A 194 26.48 0.85 -9.47
N VAL A 195 25.34 1.19 -10.07
CA VAL A 195 25.08 2.49 -10.69
C VAL A 195 25.39 3.63 -9.72
N ASN A 196 25.92 4.76 -10.21
CA ASN A 196 26.30 5.94 -9.44
C ASN A 196 27.41 5.69 -8.38
N VAL A 197 28.12 4.55 -8.46
CA VAL A 197 29.35 4.31 -7.68
C VAL A 197 30.56 4.70 -8.54
N GLY A 198 31.50 5.46 -7.99
CA GLY A 198 32.72 5.87 -8.70
C GLY A 198 33.57 4.67 -9.15
N ASP A 199 34.17 4.75 -10.33
CA ASP A 199 34.78 3.61 -11.03
C ASP A 199 35.79 2.80 -10.19
N GLY A 200 36.59 3.47 -9.35
CA GLY A 200 37.54 2.80 -8.44
C GLY A 200 36.84 1.91 -7.41
N GLN A 201 35.87 2.47 -6.68
CA GLN A 201 35.08 1.74 -5.67
C GLN A 201 34.20 0.68 -6.33
N ARG A 202 33.62 0.99 -7.50
CA ARG A 202 32.78 0.07 -8.29
C ARG A 202 33.54 -1.20 -8.66
N ASN A 203 34.74 -1.08 -9.24
CA ASN A 203 35.54 -2.23 -9.66
C ASN A 203 35.93 -3.12 -8.46
N GLU A 204 36.30 -2.51 -7.34
CA GLU A 204 36.61 -3.23 -6.11
C GLU A 204 35.39 -3.98 -5.56
N LEU A 205 34.26 -3.29 -5.42
CA LEU A 205 33.00 -3.87 -4.94
C LEU A 205 32.55 -5.00 -5.85
N ARG A 206 32.55 -4.80 -7.17
CA ARG A 206 32.20 -5.81 -8.17
C ARG A 206 33.03 -7.08 -7.98
N GLY A 207 34.36 -6.96 -7.87
CA GLY A 207 35.24 -8.11 -7.68
C GLY A 207 35.06 -8.85 -6.35
N LYS A 208 34.70 -8.14 -5.27
CA LYS A 208 34.40 -8.78 -3.96
C LYS A 208 33.03 -9.45 -3.96
N LEU A 209 32.00 -8.78 -4.48
CA LEU A 209 30.62 -9.25 -4.51
C LEU A 209 30.43 -10.43 -5.46
N LEU A 210 31.04 -10.42 -6.66
CA LEU A 210 30.98 -11.57 -7.58
C LEU A 210 31.51 -12.85 -6.93
N ARG A 211 32.62 -12.75 -6.18
CA ARG A 211 33.18 -13.90 -5.44
C ARG A 211 32.22 -14.42 -4.35
N ILE A 212 31.46 -13.53 -3.71
CA ILE A 212 30.45 -13.93 -2.73
C ILE A 212 29.26 -14.60 -3.44
N LEU A 213 28.71 -13.94 -4.46
CA LEU A 213 27.51 -14.39 -5.16
C LEU A 213 27.74 -15.72 -5.91
N ARG A 214 28.89 -15.89 -6.58
CA ARG A 214 29.20 -17.08 -7.39
C ARG A 214 29.92 -18.19 -6.63
N ASP A 215 30.91 -17.86 -5.80
CA ASP A 215 31.90 -18.86 -5.33
C ASP A 215 31.73 -19.28 -3.87
N LEU A 216 30.97 -18.53 -3.06
CA LEU A 216 30.80 -18.85 -1.63
C LEU A 216 30.13 -20.22 -1.49
N LEU A 217 30.78 -21.18 -0.85
CA LEU A 217 30.18 -22.48 -0.58
C LEU A 217 29.22 -22.42 0.64
N PRO A 218 28.11 -23.19 0.64
CA PRO A 218 27.17 -23.23 1.75
C PRO A 218 27.81 -23.81 3.02
N GLY A 219 28.62 -24.85 2.90
CA GLY A 219 29.37 -25.47 4.00
C GLY A 219 30.87 -25.16 3.97
N THR A 220 31.55 -25.39 5.09
CA THR A 220 33.03 -25.33 5.18
C THR A 220 33.69 -26.68 4.92
N LYS A 221 32.95 -27.78 5.09
CA LYS A 221 33.41 -29.13 4.79
C LYS A 221 33.35 -29.34 3.27
N VAL A 222 34.49 -29.70 2.67
CA VAL A 222 34.54 -30.25 1.31
C VAL A 222 34.63 -31.77 1.48
N PRO A 223 33.56 -32.54 1.25
CA PRO A 223 33.60 -33.98 1.39
C PRO A 223 34.57 -34.62 0.39
N ARG A 224 35.11 -35.79 0.74
CA ARG A 224 35.95 -36.60 -0.16
C ARG A 224 35.16 -36.91 -1.45
N PRO A 225 35.80 -36.89 -2.64
CA PRO A 225 35.16 -36.87 -3.97
C PRO A 225 34.28 -38.09 -4.36
N LYS A 226 34.06 -39.06 -3.46
CA LYS A 226 33.33 -40.30 -3.78
C LYS A 226 31.80 -40.18 -3.71
N ARG A 227 31.23 -39.13 -3.10
CA ARG A 227 29.77 -38.98 -2.93
C ARG A 227 29.06 -38.15 -4.01
N SER A 228 29.70 -37.13 -4.59
CA SER A 228 29.04 -36.21 -5.53
C SER A 228 28.77 -36.83 -6.91
N MET A 229 29.72 -37.57 -7.47
CA MET A 229 29.60 -38.16 -8.81
C MET A 229 28.62 -39.34 -8.86
N ALA A 230 28.48 -40.10 -7.77
CA ALA A 230 27.53 -41.22 -7.66
C ALA A 230 26.06 -40.78 -7.56
N ARG A 231 25.80 -39.51 -7.20
CA ARG A 231 24.45 -38.95 -7.08
C ARG A 231 23.89 -38.46 -8.41
N TRP A 232 24.72 -37.76 -9.21
CA TRP A 232 24.37 -37.34 -10.57
C TRP A 232 24.09 -38.51 -11.52
N VAL A 233 24.71 -39.68 -11.27
CA VAL A 233 24.48 -40.93 -12.02
C VAL A 233 23.17 -41.63 -11.60
N ARG A 234 22.51 -41.20 -10.52
CA ARG A 234 21.31 -41.85 -9.96
C ARG A 234 19.98 -41.12 -10.18
N LEU A 235 19.98 -39.90 -10.71
CA LEU A 235 18.73 -39.28 -11.16
C LEU A 235 18.29 -40.00 -12.44
N PRO A 236 17.04 -40.51 -12.50
CA PRO A 236 16.52 -41.05 -13.76
C PRO A 236 16.66 -39.97 -14.84
N ALA A 237 17.05 -40.39 -16.05
CA ALA A 237 17.10 -39.46 -17.18
C ALA A 237 15.72 -38.81 -17.32
N PHE A 238 15.69 -37.48 -17.36
CA PHE A 238 14.46 -36.75 -17.59
C PHE A 238 13.96 -37.09 -18.98
N ASP A 239 12.81 -37.74 -19.06
CA ASP A 239 12.24 -38.22 -20.30
C ASP A 239 11.50 -37.06 -20.99
N PHE A 240 12.25 -36.25 -21.74
CA PHE A 240 11.73 -35.11 -22.49
C PHE A 240 10.64 -35.52 -23.50
N GLU A 241 10.76 -36.70 -24.10
CA GLU A 241 9.79 -37.19 -25.08
C GLU A 241 8.40 -37.42 -24.48
N ARG A 242 8.30 -37.68 -23.17
CA ARG A 242 7.03 -37.83 -22.46
C ARG A 242 6.33 -36.52 -22.10
N ILE A 243 6.99 -35.38 -22.27
CA ILE A 243 6.47 -34.09 -21.78
C ILE A 243 6.42 -32.99 -22.85
N ARG A 244 6.68 -33.34 -24.12
CA ARG A 244 6.52 -32.41 -25.26
C ARG A 244 5.17 -31.70 -25.18
N PHE A 245 5.16 -30.41 -25.45
CA PHE A 245 4.02 -29.52 -25.29
C PHE A 245 3.87 -28.71 -26.57
N GLN A 246 2.72 -28.70 -27.23
CA GLN A 246 2.56 -27.92 -28.47
C GLN A 246 2.86 -26.43 -28.21
N SER A 247 3.45 -25.71 -29.16
CA SER A 247 3.57 -24.26 -29.06
C SER A 247 2.19 -23.61 -28.86
N ILE A 248 2.03 -22.90 -27.74
CA ILE A 248 0.86 -22.05 -27.44
C ILE A 248 0.76 -20.96 -28.52
N ALA A 249 1.90 -20.42 -28.96
CA ALA A 249 1.94 -19.43 -30.02
C ALA A 249 1.31 -19.93 -31.32
N ASP A 250 1.51 -21.19 -31.67
CA ASP A 250 0.92 -21.80 -32.87
C ASP A 250 -0.59 -22.01 -32.73
N LEU A 251 -1.08 -22.39 -31.55
CA LEU A 251 -2.53 -22.43 -31.28
C LEU A 251 -3.17 -21.06 -31.56
N TYR A 252 -2.60 -19.99 -31.02
CA TYR A 252 -3.16 -18.65 -31.22
C TYR A 252 -2.97 -18.10 -32.63
N LYS A 253 -1.75 -18.13 -33.18
CA LYS A 253 -1.41 -17.51 -34.47
C LYS A 253 -1.92 -18.30 -35.66
N GLN A 254 -1.82 -19.64 -35.62
CA GLN A 254 -2.14 -20.48 -36.77
C GLN A 254 -3.59 -21.00 -36.74
N GLN A 255 -4.17 -21.21 -35.54
CA GLN A 255 -5.49 -21.81 -35.43
C GLN A 255 -6.59 -20.80 -35.07
N ILE A 256 -6.40 -19.99 -34.03
CA ILE A 256 -7.42 -19.06 -33.51
C ILE A 256 -7.52 -17.78 -34.37
N LEU A 257 -6.42 -17.06 -34.56
CA LEU A 257 -6.42 -15.74 -35.21
C LEU A 257 -7.06 -15.73 -36.60
N PRO A 258 -6.75 -16.67 -37.53
CA PRO A 258 -7.36 -16.66 -38.86
C PRO A 258 -8.88 -16.88 -38.79
N ARG A 259 -9.33 -17.84 -37.96
CA ARG A 259 -10.77 -18.15 -37.79
C ARG A 259 -11.53 -17.03 -37.12
N TYR A 260 -10.88 -16.31 -36.20
CA TYR A 260 -11.50 -15.15 -35.55
C TYR A 260 -11.68 -13.99 -36.53
N ARG A 261 -10.70 -13.75 -37.41
CA ARG A 261 -10.84 -12.78 -38.51
C ARG A 261 -11.99 -13.16 -39.45
N ASP A 262 -12.12 -14.43 -39.79
CA ASP A 262 -13.24 -14.93 -40.60
C ASP A 262 -14.59 -14.71 -39.89
N ALA A 263 -14.69 -15.04 -38.60
CA ALA A 263 -15.89 -14.81 -37.79
C ALA A 263 -16.29 -13.32 -37.73
N PHE A 264 -15.31 -12.42 -37.64
CA PHE A 264 -15.54 -10.97 -37.70
C PHE A 264 -16.09 -10.55 -39.06
N VAL A 265 -15.48 -11.00 -40.16
CA VAL A 265 -15.94 -10.71 -41.53
C VAL A 265 -17.35 -11.26 -41.79
N MET A 266 -17.68 -12.41 -41.19
CA MET A 266 -19.00 -13.05 -41.31
C MET A 266 -20.06 -12.45 -40.37
N GLY A 267 -19.75 -11.42 -39.58
CA GLY A 267 -20.70 -10.78 -38.67
C GLY A 267 -21.14 -11.68 -37.50
N GLN A 268 -20.29 -12.65 -37.11
CA GLN A 268 -20.57 -13.59 -36.02
C GLN A 268 -20.13 -13.06 -34.64
N VAL A 269 -19.34 -11.98 -34.63
CA VAL A 269 -19.00 -11.22 -33.42
C VAL A 269 -20.21 -10.34 -33.09
N VAL A 270 -20.93 -10.72 -32.03
CA VAL A 270 -22.22 -10.13 -31.66
C VAL A 270 -22.11 -9.08 -30.55
N ASN A 271 -21.05 -9.15 -29.73
CA ASN A 271 -20.71 -8.15 -28.73
C ASN A 271 -19.31 -7.62 -29.07
N ASP A 272 -19.23 -6.61 -29.94
CA ASP A 272 -17.94 -6.05 -30.29
C ASP A 272 -17.35 -5.23 -29.12
N ASN A 273 -16.05 -4.92 -29.19
CA ASN A 273 -15.35 -4.20 -28.12
C ASN A 273 -15.89 -2.77 -27.88
N ARG A 274 -16.84 -2.28 -28.68
CA ARG A 274 -17.43 -0.95 -28.53
C ARG A 274 -18.53 -0.93 -27.46
N ASP A 275 -19.41 -1.94 -27.45
CA ASP A 275 -20.51 -2.04 -26.48
C ASP A 275 -20.02 -2.37 -25.05
N LEU A 276 -18.86 -3.04 -24.95
CA LEU A 276 -18.17 -3.28 -23.67
C LEU A 276 -17.74 -1.97 -22.97
N ASN A 277 -17.50 -0.88 -23.71
CA ASN A 277 -17.08 0.41 -23.16
C ASN A 277 -18.23 1.22 -22.53
N ASP A 278 -19.46 1.04 -23.00
CA ASP A 278 -20.63 1.71 -22.41
C ASP A 278 -21.01 1.08 -21.05
N GLU A 279 -20.70 -0.22 -20.85
CA GLU A 279 -20.74 -0.86 -19.54
C GLU A 279 -19.65 -0.29 -18.59
N LEU A 280 -18.47 0.04 -19.11
CA LEU A 280 -17.29 0.53 -18.36
C LEU A 280 -17.41 1.97 -17.84
N ALA A 281 -18.23 2.82 -18.47
CA ALA A 281 -18.45 4.19 -18.00
C ALA A 281 -19.19 4.25 -16.65
N ASN A 282 -19.74 3.13 -16.19
CA ASN A 282 -20.57 3.03 -14.99
C ASN A 282 -19.98 2.12 -13.88
N THR A 283 -18.76 1.58 -14.06
CA THR A 283 -18.14 0.61 -13.13
C THR A 283 -16.82 1.16 -12.58
N GLY A 284 -16.81 1.55 -11.30
CA GLY A 284 -15.63 2.09 -10.63
C GLY A 284 -14.53 1.08 -10.31
N GLU A 285 -13.32 1.62 -10.14
CA GLU A 285 -12.04 0.97 -9.84
C GLU A 285 -11.77 -0.39 -10.52
N ARG A 286 -11.08 -0.29 -11.65
CA ARG A 286 -10.80 -1.35 -12.63
C ARG A 286 -9.75 -2.37 -12.13
N MET A 287 -10.18 -3.53 -11.63
CA MET A 287 -9.26 -4.65 -11.29
C MET A 287 -9.07 -5.70 -12.40
N LEU A 288 -10.09 -6.00 -13.20
CA LEU A 288 -9.98 -6.80 -14.43
C LEU A 288 -10.47 -5.93 -15.60
N PRO A 289 -9.64 -5.64 -16.61
CA PRO A 289 -9.96 -4.66 -17.64
C PRO A 289 -10.97 -5.19 -18.66
N ILE A 290 -12.26 -4.85 -18.56
CA ILE A 290 -13.30 -5.27 -19.54
C ILE A 290 -13.30 -4.47 -20.86
N GLY A 291 -12.15 -3.98 -21.35
CA GLY A 291 -12.04 -3.29 -22.64
C GLY A 291 -10.83 -2.36 -22.78
N PRO A 292 -10.51 -1.93 -24.02
CA PRO A 292 -9.31 -2.32 -24.76
C PRO A 292 -7.99 -1.94 -24.09
N ILE A 293 -7.01 -2.84 -24.17
CA ILE A 293 -5.80 -2.77 -23.33
C ILE A 293 -4.66 -1.97 -24.01
N GLN A 294 -4.09 -1.00 -23.31
CA GLN A 294 -2.62 -0.93 -23.26
C GLN A 294 -2.26 -0.57 -21.83
N ARG A 295 -1.50 -1.46 -21.17
CA ARG A 295 -0.95 -1.21 -19.84
C ARG A 295 0.39 -0.49 -19.99
N ASP A 296 0.39 0.82 -19.72
CA ASP A 296 1.57 1.53 -19.22
C ASP A 296 1.56 1.40 -17.68
N LYS A 297 2.72 1.28 -17.02
CA LYS A 297 2.86 1.10 -15.56
C LYS A 297 2.51 2.36 -14.75
N ASN A 298 1.71 3.24 -15.34
CA ASN A 298 1.53 4.63 -14.95
C ASN A 298 0.04 4.96 -14.90
N PHE A 299 -0.56 4.78 -13.71
CA PHE A 299 -2.00 4.95 -13.47
C PHE A 299 -2.52 6.35 -13.86
N GLU A 300 -1.75 7.42 -13.65
CA GLU A 300 -2.15 8.78 -14.02
C GLU A 300 -2.16 9.04 -15.55
N ARG A 301 -1.25 8.39 -16.31
CA ARG A 301 -1.24 8.47 -17.79
C ARG A 301 -2.48 7.83 -18.40
N GLN A 302 -3.05 6.83 -17.72
CA GLN A 302 -4.16 6.01 -18.20
C GLN A 302 -5.50 6.76 -18.11
N GLU A 303 -5.70 7.56 -17.07
CA GLU A 303 -6.93 8.32 -16.86
C GLU A 303 -7.02 9.52 -17.83
N GLN A 304 -5.92 10.25 -18.01
CA GLN A 304 -5.89 11.43 -18.89
C GLN A 304 -5.97 11.10 -20.39
N ARG A 305 -5.46 9.93 -20.83
CA ARG A 305 -5.47 9.53 -22.25
C ARG A 305 -6.79 8.88 -22.69
N ASN A 306 -7.48 8.16 -21.81
CA ASN A 306 -8.75 7.51 -22.14
C ASN A 306 -9.92 8.50 -22.26
N VAL A 307 -9.85 9.65 -21.57
CA VAL A 307 -10.87 10.71 -21.69
C VAL A 307 -10.68 11.52 -22.99
N GLY A 308 -9.47 11.60 -23.52
CA GLY A 308 -9.12 12.43 -24.69
C GLY A 308 -9.34 11.76 -26.05
N ASP A 309 -9.05 10.46 -26.19
CA ASP A 309 -9.27 9.69 -27.44
C ASP A 309 -9.40 8.17 -27.17
N PRO A 310 -10.60 7.67 -26.86
CA PRO A 310 -10.85 6.24 -26.64
C PRO A 310 -10.53 5.37 -27.86
N LEU A 311 -10.66 5.93 -29.08
CA LEU A 311 -10.51 5.22 -30.36
C LEU A 311 -9.05 4.91 -30.72
N ALA A 312 -8.10 5.70 -30.23
CA ALA A 312 -6.67 5.46 -30.41
C ALA A 312 -6.11 4.30 -29.55
N ASN A 313 -6.80 3.90 -28.48
CA ASN A 313 -6.31 2.92 -27.49
C ASN A 313 -6.91 1.50 -27.65
N PHE A 314 -7.52 1.20 -28.80
CA PHE A 314 -8.11 -0.12 -29.07
C PHE A 314 -7.05 -1.22 -29.30
N LYS A 315 -7.07 -2.31 -28.51
CA LYS A 315 -6.44 -3.57 -28.96
C LYS A 315 -7.34 -4.24 -29.98
N SER A 316 -6.79 -4.47 -31.17
CA SER A 316 -7.30 -5.48 -32.08
C SER A 316 -7.09 -6.89 -31.50
N VAL A 317 -7.84 -7.86 -32.02
CA VAL A 317 -7.60 -9.29 -31.76
C VAL A 317 -6.14 -9.66 -32.05
N ASP A 318 -5.56 -9.08 -33.10
CA ASP A 318 -4.14 -9.17 -33.42
C ASP A 318 -3.22 -8.69 -32.30
N SER A 319 -3.55 -7.59 -31.64
CA SER A 319 -2.76 -7.06 -30.52
C SER A 319 -2.90 -7.90 -29.25
N ILE A 320 -4.09 -8.46 -28.99
CA ILE A 320 -4.33 -9.38 -27.87
C ILE A 320 -3.52 -10.66 -28.08
N ILE A 321 -3.69 -11.31 -29.23
CA ILE A 321 -2.97 -12.54 -29.56
C ILE A 321 -1.47 -12.29 -29.64
N GLY A 322 -1.05 -11.16 -30.22
CA GLY A 322 0.35 -10.76 -30.24
C GLY A 322 0.93 -10.64 -28.82
N GLN A 323 0.19 -10.05 -27.88
CA GLN A 323 0.63 -9.95 -26.49
C GLN A 323 0.73 -11.31 -25.81
N ILE A 324 -0.28 -12.18 -25.91
CA ILE A 324 -0.26 -13.52 -25.30
C ILE A 324 0.99 -14.28 -25.76
N VAL A 325 1.27 -14.23 -27.06
CA VAL A 325 2.43 -14.91 -27.64
C VAL A 325 3.76 -14.27 -27.23
N ASP A 326 3.84 -12.92 -27.25
CA ASP A 326 5.06 -12.21 -26.91
C ASP A 326 5.38 -12.30 -25.40
N GLU A 327 4.37 -12.42 -24.53
CA GLU A 327 4.54 -12.59 -23.08
C GLU A 327 4.88 -14.04 -22.71
N GLY A 328 4.24 -15.05 -23.32
CA GLY A 328 4.52 -16.47 -23.10
C GLY A 328 5.88 -16.91 -23.67
N GLU A 329 5.89 -17.32 -24.93
CA GLU A 329 7.07 -17.89 -25.61
C GLU A 329 8.13 -16.82 -25.99
N GLY A 330 7.76 -15.53 -25.93
CA GLY A 330 8.65 -14.42 -26.26
C GLY A 330 8.60 -14.08 -27.74
N MET A 331 9.29 -14.87 -28.56
CA MET A 331 9.34 -14.65 -30.00
C MET A 331 9.52 -15.99 -30.73
N THR A 332 9.01 -16.08 -31.95
CA THR A 332 9.16 -17.29 -32.80
C THR A 332 10.62 -17.65 -33.06
N ASP A 333 11.53 -16.67 -33.02
CA ASP A 333 12.98 -16.75 -33.24
C ASP A 333 13.79 -16.58 -31.94
N PHE A 334 13.26 -17.04 -30.79
CA PHE A 334 13.86 -16.86 -29.46
C PHE A 334 15.37 -17.14 -29.39
N ILE A 335 15.84 -18.24 -30.00
CA ILE A 335 17.27 -18.64 -29.96
C ILE A 335 18.15 -17.56 -30.60
N GLU A 336 17.77 -17.11 -31.80
CA GLU A 336 18.50 -16.08 -32.55
C GLU A 336 18.50 -14.77 -31.77
N ALA A 337 17.33 -14.36 -31.24
CA ALA A 337 17.21 -13.17 -30.43
C ALA A 337 18.06 -13.23 -29.14
N ALA A 338 18.13 -14.39 -28.48
CA ALA A 338 18.98 -14.59 -27.31
C ALA A 338 20.49 -14.51 -27.63
N GLU A 339 20.91 -15.06 -28.78
CA GLU A 339 22.29 -14.96 -29.25
C GLU A 339 22.65 -13.51 -29.65
N GLU A 340 21.73 -12.79 -30.29
CA GLU A 340 21.86 -11.36 -30.59
C GLU A 340 22.04 -10.52 -29.32
N ILE A 341 21.27 -10.82 -28.25
CA ILE A 341 21.44 -10.16 -26.96
C ILE A 341 22.86 -10.39 -26.42
N LEU A 342 23.36 -11.63 -26.44
CA LEU A 342 24.70 -11.94 -25.99
C LEU A 342 25.78 -11.27 -26.85
N ALA A 343 25.58 -11.21 -28.18
CA ALA A 343 26.45 -10.48 -29.09
C ALA A 343 26.46 -8.98 -28.78
N LYS A 344 25.29 -8.39 -28.49
CA LYS A 344 25.16 -6.99 -28.12
C LYS A 344 25.78 -6.67 -26.77
N VAL A 345 25.62 -7.56 -25.78
CA VAL A 345 26.29 -7.46 -24.47
C VAL A 345 27.81 -7.52 -24.65
N LYS A 346 28.32 -8.33 -25.58
CA LYS A 346 29.76 -8.41 -25.89
C LYS A 346 30.26 -7.15 -26.61
N GLU A 347 29.46 -6.56 -27.48
CA GLU A 347 29.77 -5.31 -28.19
C GLU A 347 29.82 -4.10 -27.24
N LEU A 348 28.76 -3.90 -26.45
CA LEU A 348 28.58 -2.71 -25.62
C LEU A 348 29.19 -2.85 -24.21
N GLY A 349 29.22 -4.07 -23.67
CA GLY A 349 29.38 -4.31 -22.24
C GLY A 349 28.10 -4.06 -21.45
N VAL A 350 27.96 -4.77 -20.33
CA VAL A 350 26.81 -4.65 -19.41
C VAL A 350 26.54 -3.20 -18.94
N PRO A 351 27.55 -2.38 -18.58
CA PRO A 351 27.33 -1.00 -18.15
C PRO A 351 26.64 -0.12 -19.21
N ALA A 352 27.08 -0.22 -20.47
CA ALA A 352 26.51 0.59 -21.55
C ALA A 352 25.10 0.12 -21.93
N LEU A 353 24.87 -1.20 -21.91
CA LEU A 353 23.53 -1.77 -22.08
C LEU A 353 22.57 -1.26 -21.00
N LEU A 354 22.97 -1.31 -19.73
CA LEU A 354 22.19 -0.79 -18.62
C LEU A 354 21.93 0.72 -18.77
N GLY A 355 22.93 1.49 -19.21
CA GLY A 355 22.77 2.91 -19.55
C GLY A 355 21.70 3.16 -20.61
N ALA A 356 21.66 2.34 -21.66
CA ALA A 356 20.63 2.41 -22.70
C ALA A 356 19.23 2.07 -22.17
N VAL A 357 19.10 1.02 -21.36
CA VAL A 357 17.83 0.64 -20.70
C VAL A 357 17.31 1.77 -19.81
N ARG A 358 18.19 2.40 -19.01
CA ARG A 358 17.78 3.49 -18.11
C ARG A 358 17.42 4.77 -18.87
N ALA A 359 18.13 5.07 -19.96
CA ALA A 359 17.78 6.19 -20.82
C ALA A 359 16.35 6.01 -21.38
N ASP A 360 16.05 4.82 -21.90
CA ASP A 360 14.72 4.44 -22.42
C ASP A 360 13.62 4.56 -21.34
N GLN A 361 13.88 4.05 -20.13
CA GLN A 361 12.96 4.19 -19.00
C GLN A 361 12.75 5.65 -18.58
N GLY A 362 13.79 6.49 -18.66
CA GLY A 362 13.73 7.92 -18.34
C GLY A 362 12.89 8.75 -19.31
N PHE A 363 12.74 8.33 -20.57
CA PHE A 363 11.87 8.98 -21.56
C PHE A 363 10.37 8.86 -21.23
N SER A 364 9.98 7.90 -20.40
CA SER A 364 8.57 7.69 -20.01
C SER A 364 8.02 8.71 -19.00
N GLY A 365 8.86 9.61 -18.44
CA GLY A 365 8.49 10.57 -17.39
C GLY A 365 8.32 12.04 -17.82
N GLY A 366 8.55 12.40 -19.08
CA GLY A 366 8.52 13.80 -19.54
C GLY A 366 7.60 14.00 -20.74
N ILE A 367 6.81 15.07 -20.71
CA ILE A 367 5.76 15.44 -21.68
C ILE A 367 6.29 15.69 -23.13
N ASN A 368 7.58 15.55 -23.44
CA ASN A 368 8.15 15.89 -24.77
C ASN A 368 9.29 14.96 -25.24
N GLY A 369 9.25 13.66 -24.95
CA GLY A 369 10.29 12.72 -25.37
C GLY A 369 10.02 12.05 -26.72
N ASP A 370 10.38 12.69 -27.83
CA ASP A 370 10.21 12.17 -29.22
C ASP A 370 11.21 11.05 -29.62
N GLY A 371 11.84 10.37 -28.65
CA GLY A 371 12.84 9.33 -28.93
C GLY A 371 12.21 7.94 -29.03
N GLU A 372 12.22 7.33 -30.21
CA GLU A 372 11.84 5.91 -30.38
C GLU A 372 12.86 4.98 -29.69
N THR A 373 12.38 4.01 -28.90
CA THR A 373 13.22 2.94 -28.34
C THR A 373 13.93 2.20 -29.49
N PRO A 374 15.27 2.10 -29.51
CA PRO A 374 15.98 1.40 -30.58
C PRO A 374 15.51 -0.05 -30.72
N ASP A 375 15.30 -0.53 -31.94
CA ASP A 375 14.78 -1.88 -32.23
C ASP A 375 15.54 -2.98 -31.48
N TRP A 376 16.87 -2.89 -31.44
CA TRP A 376 17.72 -3.86 -30.74
C TRP A 376 17.44 -3.88 -29.22
N LEU A 377 17.15 -2.72 -28.63
CA LEU A 377 16.86 -2.58 -27.20
C LEU A 377 15.45 -3.08 -26.90
N GLN A 378 14.49 -2.75 -27.76
CA GLN A 378 13.13 -3.27 -27.67
C GLN A 378 13.13 -4.80 -27.70
N ARG A 379 13.93 -5.40 -28.60
CA ARG A 379 14.09 -6.86 -28.73
C ARG A 379 14.74 -7.47 -27.47
N VAL A 380 15.77 -6.84 -26.91
CA VAL A 380 16.37 -7.26 -25.62
C VAL A 380 15.32 -7.28 -24.51
N LEU A 381 14.51 -6.22 -24.39
CA LEU A 381 13.50 -6.10 -23.35
C LEU A 381 12.37 -7.13 -23.52
N ARG A 382 11.92 -7.38 -24.75
CA ARG A 382 10.90 -8.41 -25.04
C ARG A 382 11.37 -9.80 -24.61
N VAL A 383 12.55 -10.23 -25.05
CA VAL A 383 13.09 -11.55 -24.69
C VAL A 383 13.28 -11.69 -23.18
N ARG A 384 13.79 -10.67 -22.49
CA ARG A 384 14.01 -10.76 -21.03
C ARG A 384 12.71 -10.83 -20.23
N ASN A 385 11.61 -10.28 -20.75
CA ASN A 385 10.32 -10.22 -20.07
C ASN A 385 9.43 -11.45 -20.31
N CYS A 386 9.71 -12.26 -21.33
CA CYS A 386 8.87 -13.43 -21.62
C CYS A 386 9.02 -14.55 -20.58
N HIS A 387 8.00 -15.41 -20.49
CA HIS A 387 7.92 -16.48 -19.49
C HIS A 387 9.04 -17.50 -19.68
N LEU A 388 9.30 -17.90 -20.92
CA LEU A 388 10.37 -18.83 -21.29
C LEU A 388 11.74 -18.39 -20.72
N TYR A 389 12.10 -17.13 -20.94
CA TYR A 389 13.37 -16.58 -20.45
C TYR A 389 13.44 -16.65 -18.92
N ARG A 390 12.37 -16.23 -18.25
CA ARG A 390 12.29 -16.19 -16.78
C ARG A 390 12.39 -17.58 -16.18
N PHE A 391 11.68 -18.58 -16.70
CA PHE A 391 11.81 -19.97 -16.24
C PHE A 391 13.18 -20.56 -16.55
N ALA A 392 13.77 -20.27 -17.72
CA ALA A 392 15.13 -20.69 -18.05
C ALA A 392 16.16 -20.08 -17.09
N MET A 393 15.99 -18.82 -16.67
CA MET A 393 16.87 -18.18 -15.68
C MET A 393 16.70 -18.79 -14.29
N ILE A 394 15.47 -19.08 -13.85
CA ILE A 394 15.21 -19.79 -12.59
C ILE A 394 15.90 -21.16 -12.61
N ARG A 395 15.78 -21.92 -13.71
CA ARG A 395 16.44 -23.21 -13.90
C ARG A 395 17.96 -23.09 -13.79
N ALA A 396 18.59 -22.19 -14.56
CA ALA A 396 20.03 -22.03 -14.57
C ALA A 396 20.57 -21.63 -13.19
N GLN A 397 19.83 -20.80 -12.46
CA GLN A 397 20.14 -20.41 -11.09
C GLN A 397 19.98 -21.56 -10.10
N PHE A 398 18.95 -22.40 -10.25
CA PHE A 398 18.78 -23.62 -9.46
C PHE A 398 19.96 -24.56 -9.66
N ASP A 399 20.32 -24.86 -10.92
CA ASP A 399 21.44 -25.73 -11.26
C ASP A 399 22.78 -25.18 -10.72
N ALA A 400 22.93 -23.86 -10.66
CA ALA A 400 24.09 -23.22 -10.04
C ALA A 400 24.15 -23.42 -8.52
N GLU A 401 23.03 -23.22 -7.80
CA GLU A 401 22.97 -23.45 -6.35
C GLU A 401 23.15 -24.92 -5.99
N GLN A 402 22.53 -25.85 -6.74
CA GLN A 402 22.70 -27.28 -6.52
C GLN A 402 24.17 -27.69 -6.71
N ARG A 403 24.85 -27.20 -7.76
CA ARG A 403 26.29 -27.46 -7.96
C ARG A 403 27.16 -26.97 -6.79
N LEU A 404 26.79 -25.84 -6.16
CA LEU A 404 27.51 -25.33 -4.99
C LEU A 404 27.22 -26.17 -3.73
N ALA A 405 25.98 -26.63 -3.55
CA ALA A 405 25.58 -27.51 -2.45
C ALA A 405 26.28 -28.89 -2.55
N ASP A 406 26.31 -29.47 -3.76
CA ASP A 406 26.94 -30.76 -4.04
C ASP A 406 28.43 -30.78 -3.69
N ARG A 407 29.13 -29.66 -3.90
CA ARG A 407 30.56 -29.50 -3.54
C ARG A 407 30.81 -29.59 -2.04
N CYS A 408 29.77 -29.43 -1.22
CA CYS A 408 29.79 -29.61 0.23
C CYS A 408 29.09 -30.89 0.69
N GLY A 409 28.52 -31.69 -0.24
CA GLY A 409 27.75 -32.88 0.08
C GLY A 409 26.38 -32.59 0.68
N GLU A 410 25.85 -31.39 0.41
CA GLU A 410 24.53 -30.93 0.81
C GLU A 410 23.59 -30.90 -0.40
N ASP A 411 22.31 -30.64 -0.14
CA ASP A 411 21.31 -30.34 -1.16
C ASP A 411 20.81 -28.90 -1.09
N PHE A 412 20.36 -28.39 -2.23
CA PHE A 412 19.65 -27.14 -2.27
C PHE A 412 18.14 -27.39 -2.40
N THR A 413 17.41 -27.12 -1.32
CA THR A 413 15.94 -27.27 -1.26
C THR A 413 15.30 -25.89 -1.10
N PRO A 414 14.84 -25.25 -2.20
CA PRO A 414 14.21 -23.94 -2.17
C PRO A 414 12.74 -23.98 -1.73
N THR A 415 12.11 -25.15 -1.80
CA THR A 415 10.72 -25.36 -1.41
C THR A 415 10.62 -25.84 0.03
N ARG A 416 9.44 -25.65 0.63
CA ARG A 416 9.13 -26.23 1.93
C ARG A 416 8.92 -27.73 1.79
N ASP A 417 9.47 -28.49 2.72
CA ASP A 417 9.15 -29.91 2.86
C ASP A 417 7.79 -30.03 3.56
N PRO A 418 6.96 -31.03 3.21
CA PRO A 418 5.72 -31.25 3.94
C PRO A 418 6.06 -31.64 5.38
N ILE A 419 5.24 -31.18 6.33
CA ILE A 419 5.36 -31.55 7.73
C ILE A 419 5.41 -33.08 7.84
N SER A 420 6.52 -33.56 8.40
CA SER A 420 6.79 -34.97 8.56
C SER A 420 5.98 -35.53 9.73
N GLY A 421 5.16 -36.54 9.48
CA GLY A 421 4.38 -37.19 10.53
C GLY A 421 3.11 -37.86 10.02
N SER A 422 2.50 -38.70 10.84
CA SER A 422 1.24 -39.38 10.50
C SER A 422 0.18 -39.26 11.59
N SER A 423 0.29 -38.23 12.43
CA SER A 423 -0.65 -38.00 13.52
C SER A 423 -2.09 -37.87 12.98
N ARG A 424 -3.05 -38.37 13.76
CA ARG A 424 -4.46 -38.30 13.38
C ARG A 424 -4.93 -36.84 13.22
N VAL A 425 -4.35 -35.93 13.99
CA VAL A 425 -4.63 -34.49 13.95
C VAL A 425 -4.14 -33.90 12.62
N LEU A 426 -2.88 -34.13 12.24
CA LEU A 426 -2.32 -33.63 10.97
C LEU A 426 -3.08 -34.17 9.76
N LYS A 427 -3.39 -35.48 9.74
CA LYS A 427 -4.17 -36.09 8.65
C LYS A 427 -5.55 -35.48 8.51
N ARG A 428 -6.26 -35.28 9.63
CA ARG A 428 -7.57 -34.65 9.64
C ARG A 428 -7.50 -33.21 9.16
N PHE A 429 -6.58 -32.43 9.69
CA PHE A 429 -6.37 -31.04 9.30
C PHE A 429 -6.04 -30.90 7.81
N THR A 430 -5.20 -31.79 7.28
CA THR A 430 -4.85 -31.86 5.86
C THR A 430 -6.06 -32.09 4.97
N VAL A 431 -6.90 -33.08 5.31
CA VAL A 431 -8.13 -33.38 4.54
C VAL A 431 -9.12 -32.22 4.59
N GLU A 432 -9.34 -31.64 5.77
CA GLU A 432 -10.24 -30.50 5.93
C GLU A 432 -9.73 -29.29 5.15
N ALA A 433 -8.45 -28.92 5.28
CA ALA A 433 -7.86 -27.78 4.57
C ALA A 433 -7.99 -27.92 3.04
N THR A 434 -7.73 -29.10 2.48
CA THR A 434 -7.89 -29.37 1.04
C THR A 434 -9.34 -29.24 0.59
N ALA A 435 -10.30 -29.73 1.38
CA ALA A 435 -11.72 -29.64 1.04
C ALA A 435 -12.23 -28.20 1.07
N HIS A 436 -11.83 -27.41 2.08
CA HIS A 436 -12.14 -25.99 2.16
C HIS A 436 -11.50 -25.19 1.01
N PHE A 437 -10.25 -25.49 0.65
CA PHE A 437 -9.60 -24.86 -0.50
C PHE A 437 -10.37 -25.10 -1.81
N ASN A 438 -10.71 -26.35 -2.11
CA ASN A 438 -11.45 -26.70 -3.34
C ASN A 438 -12.82 -25.99 -3.38
N ALA A 439 -13.49 -25.84 -2.24
CA ALA A 439 -14.74 -25.12 -2.14
C ALA A 439 -14.58 -23.60 -2.37
N CYS A 440 -13.59 -22.95 -1.77
CA CYS A 440 -13.31 -21.52 -2.01
C CYS A 440 -12.87 -21.25 -3.45
N TYR A 441 -12.12 -22.17 -4.05
CA TYR A 441 -11.73 -22.07 -5.46
C TYR A 441 -12.94 -22.24 -6.41
N LEU A 442 -13.92 -23.09 -6.05
CA LEU A 442 -15.20 -23.15 -6.75
C LEU A 442 -15.98 -21.83 -6.65
N VAL A 443 -15.98 -21.18 -5.48
CA VAL A 443 -16.59 -19.84 -5.31
C VAL A 443 -15.97 -18.84 -6.27
N LEU A 444 -14.64 -18.75 -6.30
CA LEU A 444 -13.90 -17.87 -7.23
C LEU A 444 -14.33 -18.11 -8.69
N ARG A 445 -14.28 -19.36 -9.16
CA ARG A 445 -14.66 -19.71 -10.54
C ARG A 445 -16.12 -19.40 -10.84
N THR A 446 -17.01 -19.58 -9.87
CA THR A 446 -18.43 -19.30 -10.02
C THR A 446 -18.69 -17.81 -10.20
N TRP A 447 -18.06 -16.97 -9.37
CA TRP A 447 -18.18 -15.52 -9.49
C TRP A 447 -17.51 -14.98 -10.76
N LEU A 448 -16.35 -15.51 -11.14
CA LEU A 448 -15.72 -15.16 -12.42
C LEU A 448 -16.57 -15.57 -13.62
N SER A 449 -17.15 -16.77 -13.64
CA SER A 449 -18.03 -17.20 -14.74
C SER A 449 -19.24 -16.27 -14.91
N ARG A 450 -19.87 -15.86 -13.80
CA ARG A 450 -20.97 -14.88 -13.83
C ARG A 450 -20.53 -13.53 -14.34
N TYR A 451 -19.35 -13.07 -13.96
CA TYR A 451 -18.83 -11.78 -14.39
C TYR A 451 -18.79 -11.62 -15.93
N TYR A 452 -18.51 -12.71 -16.66
CA TYR A 452 -18.48 -12.70 -18.13
C TYR A 452 -19.79 -13.14 -18.81
N ASP A 453 -20.85 -13.55 -18.08
CA ASP A 453 -22.14 -13.94 -18.69
C ASP A 453 -22.99 -12.69 -19.06
N PRO A 454 -23.19 -12.40 -20.36
CA PRO A 454 -23.93 -11.21 -20.81
C PRO A 454 -25.39 -11.14 -20.35
N ARG A 455 -26.02 -12.29 -20.05
CA ARG A 455 -27.43 -12.33 -19.63
C ARG A 455 -27.59 -11.94 -18.17
N SER A 456 -26.65 -12.39 -17.34
CA SER A 456 -26.62 -12.02 -15.91
C SER A 456 -26.46 -10.50 -15.73
N THR A 457 -25.70 -9.86 -16.63
CA THR A 457 -25.40 -8.42 -16.66
C THR A 457 -26.64 -7.52 -16.67
N GLN A 458 -27.76 -7.96 -17.27
CA GLN A 458 -28.94 -7.11 -17.44
C GLN A 458 -29.92 -7.19 -16.26
N SER A 459 -29.84 -8.24 -15.44
CA SER A 459 -30.81 -8.53 -14.38
C SER A 459 -30.48 -7.89 -13.01
N ASP A 460 -29.19 -7.79 -12.65
CA ASP A 460 -28.74 -7.25 -11.35
C ASP A 460 -27.36 -6.56 -11.45
N PRO A 461 -27.30 -5.32 -11.98
CA PRO A 461 -26.03 -4.66 -12.26
C PRO A 461 -25.24 -4.24 -11.00
N ARG A 462 -25.91 -3.85 -9.90
CA ARG A 462 -25.23 -3.35 -8.69
C ARG A 462 -24.55 -4.46 -7.90
N ARG A 463 -25.25 -5.58 -7.70
CA ARG A 463 -24.69 -6.75 -7.01
C ARG A 463 -23.55 -7.39 -7.81
N ARG A 464 -23.67 -7.41 -9.15
CA ARG A 464 -22.59 -7.84 -10.05
C ARG A 464 -21.32 -7.05 -9.80
N ILE A 465 -21.39 -5.71 -9.77
CA ILE A 465 -20.23 -4.84 -9.51
C ILE A 465 -19.62 -5.15 -8.15
N GLY A 466 -20.46 -5.32 -7.12
CA GLY A 466 -19.99 -5.70 -5.78
C GLY A 466 -19.22 -7.03 -5.77
N ILE A 467 -19.69 -8.03 -6.50
CA ILE A 467 -19.03 -9.35 -6.63
C ILE A 467 -17.78 -9.28 -7.50
N GLU A 468 -17.79 -8.50 -8.59
CA GLU A 468 -16.64 -8.30 -9.48
C GLU A 468 -15.42 -7.82 -8.71
N VAL A 469 -15.59 -6.74 -7.93
CA VAL A 469 -14.51 -6.14 -7.14
C VAL A 469 -13.93 -7.15 -6.14
N LEU A 470 -14.73 -8.12 -5.68
CA LEU A 470 -14.34 -9.13 -4.70
C LEU A 470 -13.74 -10.40 -5.32
N ALA A 471 -14.23 -10.83 -6.49
CA ALA A 471 -13.82 -12.06 -7.14
C ALA A 471 -12.41 -12.01 -7.74
N GLY A 472 -11.91 -10.82 -8.10
CA GLY A 472 -10.55 -10.66 -8.61
C GLY A 472 -9.48 -10.79 -7.52
N TRP A 473 -8.84 -9.67 -7.20
CA TRP A 473 -7.73 -9.63 -6.25
C TRP A 473 -8.09 -10.04 -4.81
N PRO A 474 -9.24 -9.67 -4.23
CA PRO A 474 -9.54 -10.04 -2.84
C PRO A 474 -9.65 -11.54 -2.62
N MET A 475 -10.34 -12.29 -3.47
CA MET A 475 -10.40 -13.76 -3.39
C MET A 475 -9.01 -14.40 -3.56
N MET A 476 -8.18 -13.89 -4.49
CA MET A 476 -6.82 -14.39 -4.69
C MET A 476 -5.92 -14.14 -3.47
N SER A 477 -6.00 -12.95 -2.88
CA SER A 477 -5.12 -12.48 -1.81
C SER A 477 -5.52 -13.00 -0.42
N VAL A 478 -6.81 -13.19 -0.15
CA VAL A 478 -7.34 -13.59 1.16
C VAL A 478 -7.70 -15.08 1.22
N ALA A 479 -8.12 -15.69 0.10
CA ALA A 479 -8.50 -17.11 0.07
C ALA A 479 -7.47 -17.99 -0.64
N VAL A 480 -7.32 -17.85 -1.96
CA VAL A 480 -6.62 -18.85 -2.81
C VAL A 480 -5.15 -18.97 -2.44
N ARG A 481 -4.40 -17.86 -2.44
CA ARG A 481 -2.97 -17.89 -2.14
C ARG A 481 -2.69 -18.31 -0.69
N PRO A 482 -3.36 -17.77 0.35
CA PRO A 482 -3.15 -18.24 1.72
C PRO A 482 -3.41 -19.73 1.91
N PHE A 483 -4.43 -20.29 1.24
CA PHE A 483 -4.64 -21.74 1.22
C PHE A 483 -3.50 -22.48 0.54
N LEU A 484 -3.05 -22.08 -0.63
CA LEU A 484 -1.98 -22.77 -1.35
C LEU A 484 -0.65 -22.76 -0.58
N GLU A 485 -0.32 -21.64 0.07
CA GLU A 485 0.85 -21.54 0.95
C GLU A 485 0.70 -22.42 2.20
N LEU A 486 -0.50 -22.51 2.78
CA LEU A 486 -0.80 -23.45 3.88
C LEU A 486 -0.68 -24.92 3.41
N LEU A 487 -1.28 -25.28 2.28
CA LEU A 487 -1.30 -26.65 1.75
C LEU A 487 0.09 -27.11 1.30
N ALA A 488 0.96 -26.19 0.88
CA ALA A 488 2.35 -26.49 0.57
C ALA A 488 3.17 -26.98 1.80
N LEU A 489 2.75 -26.63 3.02
CA LEU A 489 3.33 -27.16 4.27
C LEU A 489 2.74 -28.52 4.66
N LEU A 490 1.56 -28.87 4.15
CA LEU A 490 0.85 -30.09 4.53
C LEU A 490 1.22 -31.25 3.60
N PRO A 491 1.08 -32.51 4.06
CA PRO A 491 1.31 -33.71 3.25
C PRO A 491 0.14 -33.94 2.27
N VAL A 492 -0.14 -32.97 1.40
CA VAL A 492 -1.16 -33.02 0.35
C VAL A 492 -0.54 -33.44 -0.97
N ASP A 493 -1.20 -34.39 -1.65
CA ASP A 493 -0.93 -34.70 -3.05
C ASP A 493 -1.53 -33.59 -3.93
N GLY A 494 -0.74 -33.01 -4.83
CA GLY A 494 -1.19 -31.93 -5.69
C GLY A 494 -2.37 -32.29 -6.60
N SER A 495 -2.59 -33.58 -6.88
CA SER A 495 -3.78 -34.06 -7.60
C SER A 495 -5.10 -33.83 -6.87
N GLU A 496 -5.06 -33.63 -5.54
CA GLU A 496 -6.22 -33.33 -4.70
C GLU A 496 -6.60 -31.83 -4.69
N LEU A 497 -5.74 -30.97 -5.26
CA LEU A 497 -5.97 -29.53 -5.37
C LEU A 497 -6.79 -29.18 -6.61
N PHE A 498 -7.52 -28.06 -6.57
CA PHE A 498 -8.32 -27.52 -7.68
C PHE A 498 -9.37 -28.52 -8.22
N ARG A 499 -9.84 -29.43 -7.38
CA ARG A 499 -10.84 -30.45 -7.77
C ARG A 499 -12.24 -29.88 -7.69
N SER A 500 -13.07 -30.20 -8.68
CA SER A 500 -14.48 -29.82 -8.72
C SER A 500 -15.43 -31.01 -8.88
N ASP A 501 -14.92 -32.23 -8.76
CA ASP A 501 -15.76 -33.43 -8.74
C ASP A 501 -16.47 -33.61 -7.39
N ASP A 502 -17.61 -34.30 -7.42
CA ASP A 502 -18.51 -34.37 -6.26
C ASP A 502 -17.86 -35.09 -5.08
N LYS A 503 -16.91 -36.01 -5.33
CA LYS A 503 -16.18 -36.71 -4.27
C LYS A 503 -15.26 -35.75 -3.50
N ALA A 504 -14.50 -34.91 -4.20
CA ALA A 504 -13.63 -33.91 -3.58
C ALA A 504 -14.43 -32.84 -2.83
N LEU A 505 -15.59 -32.45 -3.37
CA LEU A 505 -16.44 -31.39 -2.82
C LEU A 505 -17.40 -31.87 -1.71
N ALA A 506 -17.70 -33.17 -1.62
CA ALA A 506 -18.58 -33.72 -0.60
C ALA A 506 -18.04 -33.57 0.83
N ALA A 507 -16.71 -33.49 0.97
CA ALA A 507 -16.04 -33.22 2.24
C ALA A 507 -15.92 -31.72 2.56
N GLY A 508 -16.35 -30.84 1.65
CA GLY A 508 -16.27 -29.40 1.80
C GLY A 508 -17.37 -28.80 2.68
N PRO A 509 -17.37 -27.47 2.86
CA PRO A 509 -18.38 -26.74 3.61
C PRO A 509 -19.82 -26.96 3.12
N PRO A 510 -20.83 -26.70 3.98
CA PRO A 510 -22.23 -26.64 3.55
C PRO A 510 -22.42 -25.72 2.33
N GLY A 511 -23.24 -26.16 1.37
CA GLY A 511 -23.48 -25.41 0.14
C GLY A 511 -22.59 -25.81 -1.04
N THR A 512 -21.41 -26.39 -0.81
CA THR A 512 -20.42 -26.70 -1.87
C THR A 512 -20.98 -27.58 -3.00
N VAL A 513 -21.61 -28.71 -2.68
CA VAL A 513 -22.19 -29.63 -3.69
C VAL A 513 -23.32 -28.96 -4.47
N LYS A 514 -24.13 -28.11 -3.80
CA LYS A 514 -25.24 -27.39 -4.44
C LYS A 514 -24.73 -26.30 -5.38
N LEU A 515 -23.71 -25.55 -4.95
CA LEU A 515 -23.03 -24.55 -5.78
C LEU A 515 -22.42 -25.20 -7.02
N ASN A 516 -21.76 -26.35 -6.86
CA ASN A 516 -21.15 -27.07 -7.99
C ASN A 516 -22.20 -27.58 -9.00
N ALA A 517 -23.32 -28.10 -8.50
CA ALA A 517 -24.42 -28.52 -9.35
C ALA A 517 -24.99 -27.34 -10.16
N MET A 518 -25.08 -26.15 -9.55
CA MET A 518 -25.49 -24.92 -10.26
C MET A 518 -24.44 -24.44 -11.25
N PHE A 519 -23.16 -24.43 -10.86
CA PHE A 519 -22.05 -24.03 -11.72
C PHE A 519 -21.92 -24.90 -12.98
N ARG A 520 -22.25 -26.20 -12.91
CA ARG A 520 -22.24 -27.11 -14.06
C ARG A 520 -23.48 -26.99 -14.98
N ASN A 521 -24.55 -26.35 -14.53
CA ASN A 521 -25.78 -26.22 -15.31
C ASN A 521 -25.68 -25.00 -16.24
N GLU A 522 -25.53 -25.24 -17.54
CA GLU A 522 -25.63 -24.18 -18.55
C GLU A 522 -26.92 -24.33 -19.38
N PRO A 523 -27.69 -23.24 -19.58
CA PRO A 523 -27.48 -21.88 -19.05
C PRO A 523 -27.95 -21.71 -17.59
N ILE A 524 -27.35 -20.77 -16.85
CA ILE A 524 -27.75 -20.41 -15.48
C ILE A 524 -29.09 -19.63 -15.55
N PRO A 525 -30.18 -20.10 -14.91
CA PRO A 525 -31.43 -19.35 -14.82
C PRO A 525 -31.28 -18.08 -13.96
N GLU A 526 -31.97 -16.98 -14.31
CA GLU A 526 -31.94 -15.72 -13.53
C GLU A 526 -32.31 -15.94 -12.04
N ASP A 527 -33.29 -16.80 -11.74
CA ASP A 527 -33.73 -17.10 -10.37
C ASP A 527 -32.76 -18.02 -9.58
N ALA A 528 -31.70 -18.50 -10.23
CA ALA A 528 -30.64 -19.29 -9.60
C ALA A 528 -29.48 -18.42 -9.10
N VAL A 529 -29.36 -17.17 -9.58
CA VAL A 529 -28.24 -16.27 -9.31
C VAL A 529 -28.12 -15.94 -7.81
N ASP A 530 -29.21 -15.51 -7.18
CA ASP A 530 -29.25 -15.23 -5.74
C ASP A 530 -28.90 -16.46 -4.88
N LYS A 531 -29.33 -17.64 -5.33
CA LYS A 531 -29.05 -18.91 -4.63
C LYS A 531 -27.58 -19.28 -4.74
N MET A 532 -26.95 -19.04 -5.90
CA MET A 532 -25.52 -19.25 -6.09
C MET A 532 -24.71 -18.34 -5.16
N ASP A 533 -25.08 -17.07 -5.05
CA ASP A 533 -24.44 -16.14 -4.10
C ASP A 533 -24.62 -16.55 -2.65
N GLY A 534 -25.84 -16.94 -2.27
CA GLY A 534 -26.11 -17.45 -0.93
C GLY A 534 -25.24 -18.67 -0.59
N TYR A 535 -25.05 -19.61 -1.52
CA TYR A 535 -24.16 -20.75 -1.29
C TYR A 535 -22.68 -20.35 -1.28
N ALA A 536 -22.26 -19.42 -2.13
CA ALA A 536 -20.89 -18.92 -2.13
C ALA A 536 -20.52 -18.27 -0.79
N LEU A 537 -21.38 -17.38 -0.28
CA LEU A 537 -21.20 -16.71 1.01
C LEU A 537 -21.25 -17.71 2.17
N GLN A 538 -22.15 -18.70 2.13
CA GLN A 538 -22.19 -19.78 3.13
C GLN A 538 -20.87 -20.57 3.20
N ILE A 539 -20.24 -20.85 2.04
CA ILE A 539 -18.96 -21.56 1.98
C ILE A 539 -17.84 -20.70 2.60
N LEU A 540 -17.80 -19.41 2.29
CA LEU A 540 -16.80 -18.48 2.81
C LEU A 540 -16.91 -18.31 4.33
N ASP A 541 -18.12 -18.12 4.86
CA ASP A 541 -18.37 -18.03 6.31
C ASP A 541 -17.98 -19.32 7.05
N ALA A 542 -18.43 -20.48 6.55
CA ALA A 542 -18.08 -21.77 7.14
C ALA A 542 -16.55 -22.02 7.11
N THR A 543 -15.86 -21.51 6.09
CA THR A 543 -14.40 -21.58 5.99
C THR A 543 -13.71 -20.65 6.98
N ALA A 544 -14.21 -19.43 7.18
CA ALA A 544 -13.70 -18.52 8.21
C ALA A 544 -13.83 -19.13 9.61
N GLN A 545 -14.97 -19.73 9.92
CA GLN A 545 -15.21 -20.43 11.19
C GLN A 545 -14.26 -21.62 11.40
N TRP A 546 -14.07 -22.45 10.36
CA TRP A 546 -13.10 -23.53 10.39
C TRP A 546 -11.68 -23.01 10.63
N ALA A 547 -11.27 -21.95 9.94
CA ALA A 547 -9.94 -21.36 10.08
C ALA A 547 -9.67 -20.84 11.51
N ARG A 548 -10.67 -20.18 12.14
CA ARG A 548 -10.59 -19.76 13.56
C ARG A 548 -10.42 -20.95 14.50
N ALA A 549 -11.22 -22.00 14.30
CA ALA A 549 -11.15 -23.20 15.12
C ALA A 549 -9.83 -23.97 14.94
N ALA A 550 -9.30 -24.02 13.71
CA ALA A 550 -8.02 -24.64 13.40
C ALA A 550 -6.85 -23.83 13.97
N ARG A 551 -6.90 -22.50 13.91
CA ARG A 551 -5.87 -21.60 14.44
C ARG A 551 -5.65 -21.83 15.94
N ALA A 552 -6.73 -22.01 16.69
CA ALA A 552 -6.67 -22.29 18.13
C ALA A 552 -6.01 -23.64 18.49
N LYS A 553 -5.78 -24.51 17.50
CA LYS A 553 -5.25 -25.87 17.67
C LYS A 553 -3.92 -26.10 16.96
N VAL A 554 -3.28 -25.06 16.43
CA VAL A 554 -2.01 -25.19 15.69
C VAL A 554 -0.92 -25.85 16.54
N ASP A 555 -0.90 -25.57 17.85
CA ASP A 555 0.06 -26.17 18.77
C ASP A 555 -0.07 -27.70 18.88
N GLU A 556 -1.25 -28.26 18.58
CA GLU A 556 -1.50 -29.71 18.56
C GLU A 556 -0.80 -30.42 17.38
N LEU A 557 -0.39 -29.69 16.34
CA LEU A 557 0.26 -30.27 15.15
C LEU A 557 1.67 -30.81 15.41
N THR A 558 2.28 -30.47 16.56
CA THR A 558 3.59 -30.99 17.00
C THR A 558 4.73 -30.77 15.96
N THR A 559 4.82 -29.57 15.41
CA THR A 559 5.80 -29.17 14.37
C THR A 559 6.81 -28.14 14.92
N ASP A 560 7.75 -27.65 14.12
CA ASP A 560 8.68 -26.63 14.63
C ASP A 560 7.99 -25.25 14.81
N PRO A 561 8.47 -24.38 15.72
CA PRO A 561 7.81 -23.10 16.03
C PRO A 561 7.70 -22.13 14.83
N THR A 562 8.56 -22.25 13.82
CA THR A 562 8.49 -21.45 12.60
C THR A 562 7.32 -21.91 11.74
N GLU A 563 7.19 -23.22 11.51
CA GLU A 563 6.04 -23.81 10.80
C GLU A 563 4.71 -23.48 11.49
N GLN A 564 4.65 -23.59 12.82
CA GLN A 564 3.43 -23.24 13.59
C GLN A 564 3.03 -21.77 13.38
N ARG A 565 4.00 -20.84 13.41
CA ARG A 565 3.72 -19.42 13.14
C ARG A 565 3.23 -19.17 11.73
N ILE A 566 3.80 -19.84 10.73
CA ILE A 566 3.36 -19.73 9.34
C ILE A 566 1.90 -20.20 9.22
N ILE A 567 1.60 -21.40 9.74
CA ILE A 567 0.25 -21.97 9.71
C ILE A 567 -0.76 -21.02 10.40
N ALA A 568 -0.42 -20.54 11.60
CA ALA A 568 -1.28 -19.64 12.35
C ALA A 568 -1.57 -18.33 11.59
N ARG A 569 -0.57 -17.75 10.91
CA ARG A 569 -0.74 -16.55 10.06
C ARG A 569 -1.64 -16.81 8.85
N ARG A 570 -1.52 -17.96 8.19
CA ARG A 570 -2.41 -18.33 7.06
C ARG A 570 -3.84 -18.57 7.51
N LEU A 571 -4.04 -19.25 8.62
CA LEU A 571 -5.37 -19.43 9.20
C LEU A 571 -5.98 -18.11 9.68
N GLN A 572 -5.17 -17.14 10.13
CA GLN A 572 -5.64 -15.78 10.42
C GLN A 572 -6.16 -15.08 9.16
N ALA A 573 -5.42 -15.11 8.04
CA ALA A 573 -5.89 -14.55 6.77
C ALA A 573 -7.18 -15.21 6.28
N LEU A 574 -7.33 -16.53 6.47
CA LEU A 574 -8.55 -17.26 6.10
C LEU A 574 -9.71 -17.00 7.07
N SER A 575 -9.44 -16.56 8.29
CA SER A 575 -10.45 -16.34 9.33
C SER A 575 -11.36 -15.13 9.11
N ILE A 576 -11.11 -14.35 8.07
CA ILE A 576 -11.86 -13.13 7.71
C ILE A 576 -12.69 -13.32 6.42
N LEU A 577 -12.85 -14.55 5.91
CA LEU A 577 -13.63 -14.80 4.70
C LEU A 577 -15.14 -14.55 4.88
N ASP A 578 -15.64 -14.55 6.12
CA ASP A 578 -17.00 -14.13 6.47
C ASP A 578 -17.26 -12.63 6.18
N GLU A 579 -16.20 -11.85 5.99
CA GLU A 579 -16.30 -10.43 5.65
C GLU A 579 -16.92 -10.17 4.28
N PHE A 580 -16.82 -11.12 3.34
CA PHE A 580 -17.33 -10.94 1.98
C PHE A 580 -18.83 -10.65 1.93
N GLU A 581 -19.63 -11.22 2.83
CA GLU A 581 -21.07 -10.94 2.92
C GLU A 581 -21.32 -9.44 3.21
N ARG A 582 -20.62 -8.90 4.21
CA ARG A 582 -20.74 -7.47 4.57
C ARG A 582 -20.24 -6.56 3.45
N GLN A 583 -19.21 -6.99 2.72
CA GLN A 583 -18.55 -6.21 1.66
C GLN A 583 -19.37 -6.12 0.37
N ILE A 584 -20.13 -7.18 0.02
CA ILE A 584 -21.06 -7.13 -1.12
C ILE A 584 -22.13 -6.07 -0.85
N VAL A 585 -22.79 -6.14 0.31
CA VAL A 585 -23.83 -5.15 0.69
C VAL A 585 -23.27 -3.73 0.68
N TYR A 586 -22.08 -3.53 1.24
CA TYR A 586 -21.42 -2.23 1.22
C TYR A 586 -21.20 -1.68 -0.21
N ARG A 587 -20.76 -2.52 -1.15
CA ARG A 587 -20.53 -2.14 -2.56
C ARG A 587 -21.82 -1.92 -3.34
N GLU A 588 -22.87 -2.69 -3.07
CA GLU A 588 -24.20 -2.47 -3.66
C GLU A 588 -24.76 -1.08 -3.35
N HIS A 589 -24.38 -0.52 -2.20
CA HIS A 589 -24.76 0.82 -1.74
C HIS A 589 -23.73 1.91 -2.09
N GLY A 590 -22.88 1.67 -3.09
CA GLY A 590 -21.97 2.66 -3.68
C GLY A 590 -20.63 2.81 -2.95
N GLY A 591 -20.31 1.91 -2.02
CA GLY A 591 -18.98 1.89 -1.39
C GLY A 591 -17.91 1.36 -2.34
N TYR A 592 -16.82 2.11 -2.55
CA TYR A 592 -15.73 1.77 -3.50
C TYR A 592 -16.18 1.60 -4.95
N SER A 593 -17.14 2.41 -5.38
CA SER A 593 -17.61 2.45 -6.77
C SER A 593 -17.66 3.89 -7.25
N ASP A 594 -17.64 4.11 -8.56
CA ASP A 594 -17.84 5.43 -9.17
C ASP A 594 -19.32 5.90 -9.07
N THR A 595 -20.18 5.13 -8.41
CA THR A 595 -21.57 5.53 -8.12
C THR A 595 -21.65 6.27 -6.78
N GLU A 596 -22.47 7.32 -6.73
CA GLU A 596 -22.65 8.12 -5.51
C GLU A 596 -23.11 7.22 -4.35
N ALA A 597 -22.31 7.19 -3.28
CA ALA A 597 -22.59 6.38 -2.11
C ALA A 597 -23.98 6.69 -1.53
N ASP A 598 -24.71 5.66 -1.12
CA ASP A 598 -26.00 5.79 -0.45
C ASP A 598 -25.82 6.48 0.91
N THR A 599 -25.98 7.81 0.92
CA THR A 599 -25.84 8.65 2.12
C THR A 599 -26.92 8.39 3.16
N THR A 600 -27.99 7.66 2.82
CA THR A 600 -29.02 7.25 3.78
C THR A 600 -28.65 5.99 4.55
N TYR A 601 -27.77 5.14 3.99
CA TYR A 601 -27.34 3.89 4.61
C TYR A 601 -26.72 4.10 6.02
N PRO A 602 -25.80 5.05 6.24
CA PRO A 602 -25.28 5.32 7.58
C PRO A 602 -26.24 6.15 8.46
N CYS A 603 -27.24 6.82 7.88
CA CYS A 603 -28.26 7.54 8.64
C CYS A 603 -29.24 6.59 9.36
N ARG A 604 -29.26 5.29 9.03
CA ARG A 604 -30.13 4.29 9.68
C ARG A 604 -29.67 3.93 11.08
N GLU A 605 -28.36 4.02 11.35
CA GLU A 605 -27.76 3.66 12.64
C GLU A 605 -26.69 4.68 13.07
N PRO A 606 -27.04 5.97 13.24
CA PRO A 606 -26.08 7.06 13.46
C PRO A 606 -25.18 6.85 14.69
N ASN A 607 -25.66 6.09 15.69
CA ASN A 607 -24.92 5.79 16.91
C ASN A 607 -23.77 4.78 16.71
N LYS A 608 -23.65 4.11 15.54
CA LYS A 608 -22.52 3.21 15.26
C LYS A 608 -21.26 3.93 14.80
N TYR A 609 -21.39 5.19 14.34
CA TYR A 609 -20.30 5.93 13.73
C TYR A 609 -19.67 6.94 14.70
N GLU A 610 -18.36 7.13 14.57
CA GLU A 610 -17.61 8.13 15.32
C GLU A 610 -17.98 9.56 14.87
N GLU A 611 -18.14 9.75 13.56
CA GLU A 611 -18.77 10.93 12.98
C GLU A 611 -20.10 10.55 12.32
N VAL A 612 -21.19 11.22 12.70
CA VAL A 612 -22.47 11.09 11.97
C VAL A 612 -22.27 11.76 10.62
N PRO A 613 -22.37 11.04 9.48
CA PRO A 613 -22.31 11.68 8.17
C PRO A 613 -23.38 12.76 8.15
N LEU A 614 -23.03 13.94 7.61
CA LEU A 614 -23.94 15.07 7.47
C LEU A 614 -25.18 14.63 6.68
N GLY A 615 -26.15 14.06 7.39
CA GLY A 615 -27.45 13.72 6.87
C GLY A 615 -28.17 15.01 6.55
N SER A 616 -29.13 14.89 5.64
CA SER A 616 -30.08 15.88 5.10
C SER A 616 -30.79 16.83 6.10
N THR A 617 -30.47 16.80 7.40
CA THR A 617 -31.00 17.69 8.45
C THR A 617 -30.09 18.88 8.78
N GLY A 618 -28.84 18.91 8.32
CA GLY A 618 -28.07 20.14 8.14
C GLY A 618 -27.46 20.85 9.36
N GLN A 619 -27.45 20.30 10.59
CA GLN A 619 -26.65 20.88 11.70
C GLN A 619 -26.15 19.81 12.70
N SER A 620 -24.91 19.35 12.55
CA SER A 620 -24.17 18.76 13.67
C SER A 620 -23.70 19.86 14.62
N PRO A 621 -23.74 19.67 15.95
CA PRO A 621 -23.20 20.63 16.89
C PRO A 621 -21.71 20.88 16.61
N PRO A 622 -21.21 22.10 16.84
CA PRO A 622 -19.80 22.42 16.61
C PRO A 622 -18.89 21.54 17.50
N LEU A 623 -17.70 21.23 17.00
CA LEU A 623 -16.75 20.38 17.72
C LEU A 623 -16.33 21.03 19.05
N PHE A 624 -16.05 22.33 19.03
CA PHE A 624 -15.84 23.15 20.22
C PHE A 624 -16.84 24.31 20.26
N ALA A 625 -17.44 24.56 21.42
CA ALA A 625 -18.38 25.66 21.64
C ALA A 625 -18.10 26.34 22.97
N GLU A 626 -17.98 27.67 22.96
CA GLU A 626 -17.66 28.50 24.13
C GLU A 626 -16.57 27.86 25.00
N SER A 627 -15.44 27.44 24.40
CA SER A 627 -14.43 26.63 25.07
C SER A 627 -13.01 27.13 24.87
N LEU A 628 -12.19 26.91 25.89
CA LEU A 628 -10.74 26.95 25.79
C LEU A 628 -10.25 25.60 25.26
N VAL A 629 -9.29 25.63 24.35
CA VAL A 629 -8.75 24.44 23.70
C VAL A 629 -7.23 24.47 23.79
N LEU A 630 -6.65 23.45 24.41
CA LEU A 630 -5.21 23.23 24.40
C LEU A 630 -4.80 22.65 23.04
N ARG A 631 -3.90 23.33 22.33
CA ARG A 631 -3.26 22.85 21.11
C ARG A 631 -1.82 22.44 21.38
N LEU A 632 -1.47 21.23 21.00
CA LEU A 632 -0.12 20.68 21.05
C LEU A 632 0.33 20.36 19.63
N ARG A 633 1.34 21.07 19.11
CA ARG A 633 1.97 20.72 17.83
C ARG A 633 3.12 19.78 18.06
N PHE A 634 3.23 18.72 17.28
CA PHE A 634 4.27 17.71 17.46
C PHE A 634 4.95 17.33 16.16
N SER A 635 6.21 16.93 16.24
CA SER A 635 6.94 16.37 15.10
C SER A 635 7.99 15.35 15.52
N GLY A 636 8.18 14.33 14.69
CA GLY A 636 9.19 13.29 14.88
C GLY A 636 9.23 12.32 13.71
N ARG A 637 9.62 11.08 14.01
CA ARG A 637 9.65 9.96 13.08
C ARG A 637 8.55 8.96 13.42
N CYS A 638 8.03 8.31 12.41
CA CYS A 638 7.15 7.19 12.57
C CYS A 638 7.77 5.97 11.89
N LEU A 639 8.03 4.90 12.63
CA LEU A 639 8.23 3.60 12.01
C LEU A 639 6.89 3.16 11.49
N VAL A 640 6.81 2.96 10.19
CA VAL A 640 5.62 2.39 9.59
C VAL A 640 6.07 1.13 8.89
N GLN A 641 5.73 -0.02 9.48
CA GLN A 641 5.90 -1.31 8.82
C GLN A 641 4.75 -1.47 7.81
N LEU A 642 4.75 -0.59 6.81
CA LEU A 642 3.68 -0.49 5.81
C LEU A 642 3.69 -1.67 4.85
N ALA A 643 2.48 -1.99 4.40
CA ALA A 643 2.21 -2.70 3.17
C ALA A 643 1.80 -1.66 2.10
N THR A 644 2.75 -0.91 1.56
CA THR A 644 2.50 0.01 0.42
C THR A 644 3.15 -0.48 -0.87
N ASP A 645 2.58 -1.49 -1.56
CA ASP A 645 2.78 -1.85 -3.00
C ASP A 645 1.96 -3.11 -3.42
N PRO A 646 2.00 -3.57 -4.70
CA PRO A 646 0.97 -4.39 -5.36
C PRO A 646 1.02 -5.89 -5.01
N GLU A 647 1.55 -6.27 -3.85
CA GLU A 647 1.51 -7.64 -3.36
C GLU A 647 0.52 -7.76 -2.19
N PRO A 648 -0.11 -8.93 -1.98
CA PRO A 648 -1.04 -9.14 -0.89
C PRO A 648 -0.43 -8.90 0.50
N PRO A 649 -1.17 -8.27 1.45
CA PRO A 649 -0.80 -8.11 2.85
C PRO A 649 -0.69 -9.45 3.60
N THR A 650 -0.93 -10.58 2.95
CA THR A 650 -0.94 -11.91 3.56
C THR A 650 0.37 -12.69 3.38
N ASP A 651 1.40 -12.13 2.72
CA ASP A 651 2.70 -12.81 2.57
C ASP A 651 3.45 -12.96 3.92
N GLU A 652 4.18 -14.05 4.08
CA GLU A 652 4.85 -14.49 5.31
C GLU A 652 6.00 -13.59 5.76
N ALA A 653 6.76 -13.09 4.78
CA ALA A 653 7.77 -12.07 4.99
C ALA A 653 7.16 -10.68 5.17
N GLY A 654 5.84 -10.54 5.03
CA GLY A 654 5.06 -9.33 5.29
C GLY A 654 5.65 -8.09 4.65
N CYS A 655 5.82 -8.05 3.33
CA CYS A 655 6.42 -6.91 2.66
C CYS A 655 5.87 -6.74 1.25
N SER A 656 4.64 -6.25 1.14
CA SER A 656 4.21 -5.64 -0.10
C SER A 656 4.72 -4.21 -0.13
N GLY A 657 5.94 -4.05 -0.63
CA GLY A 657 6.38 -2.79 -1.20
C GLY A 657 7.79 -2.33 -1.14
N THR A 658 7.95 -1.00 -1.16
CA THR A 658 9.24 -0.31 -1.14
C THR A 658 10.14 -0.74 0.03
N MET A 659 9.50 -1.34 1.04
CA MET A 659 9.99 -1.76 2.34
C MET A 659 10.01 -3.29 2.44
N MET A 660 11.19 -3.93 2.37
CA MET A 660 11.28 -5.41 2.46
C MET A 660 12.23 -5.93 3.52
N LEU A 661 11.85 -7.03 4.19
CA LEU A 661 12.72 -7.85 5.02
C LEU A 661 13.87 -8.39 4.15
N THR A 662 15.08 -8.32 4.65
CA THR A 662 16.29 -8.86 4.02
C THR A 662 16.93 -9.88 4.95
N ALA A 663 17.79 -10.72 4.39
CA ALA A 663 18.37 -11.84 5.15
C ALA A 663 19.10 -11.45 6.45
N ALA A 664 19.64 -10.23 6.53
CA ALA A 664 20.33 -9.72 7.72
C ALA A 664 19.39 -9.30 8.86
N ASP A 665 18.08 -9.23 8.63
CA ASP A 665 17.10 -8.70 9.58
C ASP A 665 16.57 -9.76 10.59
N SER A 666 17.21 -10.93 10.71
CA SER A 666 16.75 -12.05 11.56
C SER A 666 16.81 -11.77 13.09
N PRO A 667 15.92 -12.38 13.93
CA PRO A 667 14.59 -12.89 13.64
C PRO A 667 13.55 -11.82 13.96
N ALA A 668 13.48 -10.76 13.14
CA ALA A 668 12.38 -9.81 13.24
C ALA A 668 11.09 -10.47 12.73
N HIS A 669 10.11 -10.63 13.62
CA HIS A 669 8.74 -10.87 13.21
C HIS A 669 8.17 -9.49 12.89
N LEU A 670 8.08 -9.16 11.60
CA LEU A 670 7.35 -7.95 11.21
C LEU A 670 5.89 -8.19 11.60
N ASP A 671 5.48 -7.48 12.64
CA ASP A 671 4.10 -7.30 13.04
C ASP A 671 3.79 -5.85 12.67
N ARG A 672 2.73 -5.62 11.90
CA ARG A 672 2.36 -4.32 11.31
C ARG A 672 2.15 -3.22 12.36
N ALA A 673 3.22 -2.66 12.89
CA ALA A 673 3.15 -1.72 13.98
C ALA A 673 3.46 -0.30 13.51
N LEU A 674 2.72 0.65 14.07
CA LEU A 674 2.98 2.07 13.94
C LEU A 674 3.77 2.52 15.17
N VAL A 675 5.01 3.00 14.99
CA VAL A 675 5.83 3.48 16.10
C VAL A 675 6.18 4.95 15.93
N MET A 676 5.55 5.85 16.68
CA MET A 676 5.97 7.26 16.71
C MET A 676 7.18 7.44 17.65
N GLN A 677 8.21 8.19 17.24
CA GLN A 677 9.46 8.42 17.96
C GLN A 677 10.02 9.84 17.77
N PRO A 678 10.85 10.36 18.69
CA PRO A 678 11.63 11.57 18.46
C PRO A 678 12.66 11.38 17.34
N PHE A 679 13.07 12.45 16.66
CA PHE A 679 14.12 12.42 15.61
C PHE A 679 15.46 11.81 16.05
N ASN A 680 15.77 11.79 17.36
CA ASN A 680 17.08 11.42 17.91
C ASN A 680 17.06 10.24 18.91
N ALA A 681 16.07 9.34 18.83
CA ALA A 681 15.88 8.27 19.82
C ALA A 681 17.02 7.22 19.92
N GLY A 682 18.12 7.36 19.17
CA GLY A 682 19.34 6.57 19.38
C GLY A 682 20.51 7.13 18.57
N LYS A 683 21.70 7.19 19.18
CA LYS A 683 22.97 7.64 18.54
C LYS A 683 23.41 6.80 17.32
N THR A 684 22.64 5.80 16.92
CA THR A 684 22.99 4.88 15.84
C THR A 684 22.06 4.95 14.63
N GLY A 685 20.93 5.68 14.67
CA GLY A 685 19.95 5.61 13.56
C GLY A 685 19.47 4.19 13.25
N ASN A 686 19.64 3.26 14.20
CA ASN A 686 19.28 1.85 14.01
C ASN A 686 17.79 1.70 14.24
N ILE A 687 17.11 1.30 13.18
CA ILE A 687 15.70 0.94 13.17
C ILE A 687 15.50 -0.34 13.97
N ILE A 688 14.59 -0.32 14.93
CA ILE A 688 14.24 -1.50 15.73
C ILE A 688 13.15 -2.28 14.98
N ARG A 689 13.53 -3.42 14.38
CA ARG A 689 12.60 -4.36 13.72
C ARG A 689 12.30 -5.49 14.71
N GLU A 690 11.36 -5.24 15.61
CA GLU A 690 10.96 -6.19 16.66
C GLU A 690 9.45 -6.48 16.56
N PRO A 691 8.99 -7.65 17.05
CA PRO A 691 7.57 -7.96 17.24
C PRO A 691 6.81 -6.84 17.96
N GLN A 692 5.50 -6.74 17.75
CA GLN A 692 4.67 -5.64 18.25
C GLN A 692 4.88 -5.40 19.77
N ASP A 693 4.92 -6.46 20.57
CA ASP A 693 5.12 -6.47 22.03
C ASP A 693 6.52 -6.03 22.48
N ARG A 694 7.48 -5.96 21.57
CA ARG A 694 8.90 -5.63 21.83
C ARG A 694 9.35 -4.29 21.27
N LEU A 695 8.48 -3.59 20.55
CA LEU A 695 8.78 -2.25 20.06
C LEU A 695 8.93 -1.25 21.23
N PRO A 696 9.77 -0.22 21.09
CA PRO A 696 9.92 0.80 22.12
C PRO A 696 8.62 1.60 22.33
N PRO A 697 8.48 2.31 23.48
CA PRO A 697 7.33 3.17 23.74
C PRO A 697 7.13 4.20 22.63
N LEU A 698 5.86 4.48 22.32
CA LEU A 698 5.46 5.41 21.26
C LEU A 698 5.45 6.83 21.83
N GLY A 699 6.09 7.78 21.15
CA GLY A 699 6.12 9.18 21.56
C GLY A 699 6.73 10.13 20.52
N VAL A 700 6.02 11.20 20.20
CA VAL A 700 6.54 12.33 19.39
C VAL A 700 6.65 13.58 20.24
N GLN A 701 7.74 14.32 20.05
CA GLN A 701 8.01 15.53 20.83
C GLN A 701 7.06 16.65 20.42
N VAL A 702 6.45 17.29 21.42
CA VAL A 702 5.73 18.54 21.24
C VAL A 702 6.74 19.65 20.96
N ARG A 703 6.46 20.45 19.93
CA ARG A 703 7.26 21.58 19.47
C ARG A 703 6.66 22.93 19.86
N GLU A 704 5.34 22.97 20.06
CA GLU A 704 4.62 24.19 20.42
C GLU A 704 3.42 23.83 21.31
N VAL A 705 3.22 24.60 22.37
CA VAL A 705 2.00 24.55 23.19
C VAL A 705 1.25 25.86 23.02
N ALA A 706 -0.03 25.81 22.66
CA ALA A 706 -0.87 26.98 22.58
C ALA A 706 -2.19 26.77 23.33
N LEU A 707 -2.62 27.79 24.07
CA LEU A 707 -3.99 27.88 24.58
C LEU A 707 -4.80 28.64 23.55
N MET A 708 -5.88 28.05 23.05
CA MET A 708 -6.78 28.60 22.04
C MET A 708 -8.16 28.88 22.66
N VAL A 709 -8.96 29.72 22.02
CA VAL A 709 -10.35 30.01 22.39
C VAL A 709 -11.23 30.01 21.13
N THR A 710 -12.47 29.55 21.26
CA THR A 710 -13.47 29.61 20.18
C THR A 710 -13.70 31.05 19.70
N ASP A 711 -13.92 31.23 18.39
CA ASP A 711 -14.01 32.53 17.74
C ASP A 711 -15.23 33.38 18.19
N TYR A 712 -15.13 34.69 17.97
CA TYR A 712 -16.14 35.67 18.35
C TYR A 712 -16.70 36.39 17.11
N PRO A 713 -18.02 36.51 16.93
CA PRO A 713 -19.10 36.23 17.90
C PRO A 713 -19.72 34.83 17.80
N SER A 714 -19.22 33.96 16.91
CA SER A 714 -19.82 32.65 16.65
C SER A 714 -19.84 31.75 17.88
N GLY A 715 -18.84 31.88 18.75
CA GLY A 715 -18.67 31.03 19.93
C GLY A 715 -18.45 29.56 19.58
N SER A 716 -18.09 29.24 18.34
CA SER A 716 -18.10 27.87 17.82
C SER A 716 -16.94 27.63 16.86
N SER A 717 -16.36 26.42 16.90
CA SER A 717 -15.43 25.93 15.90
C SER A 717 -16.11 24.90 15.00
N ARG A 718 -15.75 24.89 13.71
CA ARG A 718 -16.23 23.88 12.75
C ARG A 718 -15.05 23.18 12.13
N THR A 719 -15.18 21.87 11.96
CA THR A 719 -14.33 21.11 11.06
C THR A 719 -14.80 21.40 9.64
N MET A 720 -13.92 21.95 8.82
CA MET A 720 -14.18 22.11 7.39
C MET A 720 -13.22 21.19 6.63
N PRO A 721 -13.72 20.38 5.69
CA PRO A 721 -12.85 19.87 4.64
C PRO A 721 -12.38 21.07 3.82
N VAL A 722 -11.09 21.41 3.89
CA VAL A 722 -10.54 22.52 3.10
C VAL A 722 -10.31 22.04 1.67
N ALA A 723 -11.19 22.44 0.76
CA ALA A 723 -11.04 22.13 -0.67
C ALA A 723 -9.95 23.00 -1.31
N GLY A 724 -8.86 22.37 -1.75
CA GLY A 724 -7.95 22.89 -2.77
C GLY A 724 -8.29 22.25 -4.12
N GLY A 725 -8.69 23.04 -5.11
CA GLY A 725 -9.33 22.51 -6.32
C GLY A 725 -8.41 21.68 -7.24
N SER A 726 -8.83 20.46 -7.58
CA SER A 726 -9.39 20.06 -8.88
C SER A 726 -9.81 18.58 -8.85
N SER A 727 -10.43 18.09 -9.92
CA SER A 727 -11.44 17.02 -9.98
C SER A 727 -10.92 15.56 -10.10
N ALA A 728 -9.97 15.11 -9.29
CA ALA A 728 -9.49 13.70 -9.31
C ALA A 728 -9.06 13.16 -7.92
N GLY A 729 -9.65 13.66 -6.85
CA GLY A 729 -9.20 13.40 -5.48
C GLY A 729 -9.25 14.70 -4.71
N GLU A 730 -10.38 14.94 -4.05
CA GLU A 730 -10.54 16.11 -3.18
C GLU A 730 -9.57 16.00 -2.01
N SER A 731 -8.51 16.82 -2.00
CA SER A 731 -7.67 16.97 -0.80
C SER A 731 -8.53 17.55 0.32
N LYS A 732 -8.98 16.72 1.27
CA LYS A 732 -9.67 17.17 2.50
C LYS A 732 -8.66 17.27 3.64
N ARG A 733 -7.90 18.37 3.71
CA ARG A 733 -7.24 18.70 4.99
C ARG A 733 -8.33 19.08 6.00
N PHE A 734 -8.38 18.39 7.14
CA PHE A 734 -9.19 18.84 8.28
C PHE A 734 -8.53 20.07 8.90
N ALA A 735 -9.09 21.24 8.62
CA ALA A 735 -8.80 22.44 9.39
C ALA A 735 -9.92 22.68 10.39
N ILE A 736 -9.55 23.17 11.57
CA ILE A 736 -10.53 23.71 12.51
C ILE A 736 -10.56 25.22 12.33
N GLU A 737 -11.66 25.69 11.76
CA GLU A 737 -11.96 27.11 11.73
C GLU A 737 -12.62 27.54 13.04
N GLY A 738 -12.47 28.81 13.38
CA GLY A 738 -13.10 29.38 14.57
C GLY A 738 -12.33 29.11 15.87
N LEU A 739 -11.00 28.97 15.81
CA LEU A 739 -10.11 28.97 16.99
C LEU A 739 -9.06 30.07 16.86
N ASN A 740 -8.97 30.93 17.87
CA ASN A 740 -7.95 31.97 17.96
C ASN A 740 -6.99 31.65 19.11
N PRO A 741 -5.66 31.87 18.95
CA PRO A 741 -4.75 31.65 20.05
C PRO A 741 -5.05 32.61 21.21
N VAL A 742 -4.57 32.31 22.40
CA VAL A 742 -4.60 33.20 23.58
C VAL A 742 -3.17 33.37 24.06
N LEU A 743 -2.46 32.26 24.13
CA LEU A 743 -1.08 32.15 24.56
C LEU A 743 -0.39 31.11 23.69
N VAL A 744 0.85 31.37 23.29
CA VAL A 744 1.73 30.42 22.61
C VAL A 744 3.02 30.34 23.43
N CYS A 745 3.49 29.14 23.73
CA CYS A 745 4.66 28.90 24.57
C CYS A 745 5.57 27.85 23.93
N ASP A 746 6.88 28.00 24.18
CA ASP A 746 7.82 26.90 23.99
C ASP A 746 7.55 25.83 25.06
N PRO A 747 7.45 24.53 24.71
CA PRO A 747 7.25 23.46 25.69
C PRO A 747 8.25 23.50 26.85
N LYS A 748 9.51 23.87 26.60
CA LYS A 748 10.57 23.95 27.61
C LYS A 748 10.31 25.02 28.68
N ASP A 749 9.58 26.07 28.32
CA ASP A 749 9.19 27.12 29.27
C ASP A 749 8.13 26.64 30.28
N LEU A 750 7.46 25.53 29.97
CA LEU A 750 6.39 24.96 30.79
C LEU A 750 6.89 23.78 31.63
N VAL A 751 7.72 22.90 31.06
CA VAL A 751 8.19 21.67 31.71
C VAL A 751 9.64 21.73 32.21
N GLY A 752 10.42 22.74 31.82
CA GLY A 752 11.84 22.88 32.16
C GLY A 752 12.79 22.37 31.06
N GLN A 753 14.06 22.77 31.12
CA GLN A 753 15.07 22.49 30.07
C GLN A 753 15.48 21.00 30.00
N ASP A 754 15.41 20.28 31.12
CA ASP A 754 15.80 18.86 31.22
C ASP A 754 14.67 17.89 30.86
N HIS A 755 13.47 18.43 30.60
CA HIS A 755 12.26 17.68 30.34
C HIS A 755 11.76 17.89 28.91
N CYS A 756 11.01 16.92 28.41
CA CYS A 756 10.32 16.98 27.12
C CYS A 756 8.85 16.63 27.31
N LEU A 757 8.00 17.35 26.58
CA LEU A 757 6.57 17.05 26.48
C LEU A 757 6.37 16.16 25.25
N ASN A 758 5.71 15.02 25.42
CA ASN A 758 5.48 14.05 24.36
C ASN A 758 4.00 13.76 24.16
N ILE A 759 3.64 13.38 22.94
CA ILE A 759 2.37 12.73 22.61
C ILE A 759 2.65 11.27 22.34
N ASP A 760 2.09 10.43 23.20
CA ASP A 760 2.32 8.99 23.22
C ASP A 760 1.07 8.24 22.77
N LEU A 761 1.28 7.13 22.07
CA LEU A 761 0.22 6.19 21.71
C LEU A 761 0.39 4.96 22.60
N LEU A 762 -0.48 4.80 23.60
CA LEU A 762 -0.38 3.72 24.59
C LEU A 762 -1.24 2.51 24.20
N GLU A 763 -0.92 1.38 24.84
CA GLU A 763 -1.71 0.14 24.79
C GLU A 763 -3.17 0.39 25.20
N ALA A 764 -4.09 -0.21 24.45
CA ALA A 764 -5.50 -0.27 24.83
C ALA A 764 -5.69 -1.09 26.12
N ALA A 765 -6.87 -0.97 26.74
CA ALA A 765 -7.16 -1.63 28.03
C ALA A 765 -7.03 -3.17 27.99
N ASN A 766 -7.08 -3.78 26.81
CA ASN A 766 -6.89 -5.22 26.59
C ASN A 766 -5.41 -5.63 26.38
N GLY A 767 -4.45 -4.72 26.55
CA GLY A 767 -3.02 -4.95 26.34
C GLY A 767 -2.57 -4.90 24.88
N THR A 768 -3.45 -4.48 23.96
CA THR A 768 -3.12 -4.38 22.53
C THR A 768 -2.38 -3.07 22.27
N ARG A 769 -1.18 -3.16 21.70
CA ARG A 769 -0.42 -1.97 21.27
C ARG A 769 -1.04 -1.34 20.02
N PRO A 770 -0.87 -0.03 19.81
CA PRO A 770 -1.26 0.62 18.56
C PRO A 770 -0.58 -0.04 17.37
N HIS A 771 -1.36 -0.46 16.38
CA HIS A 771 -0.86 -1.14 15.20
C HIS A 771 -1.73 -0.82 13.99
N LEU A 772 -1.21 -1.09 12.81
CA LEU A 772 -1.93 -0.94 11.55
C LEU A 772 -2.66 -2.25 11.27
N VAL A 773 -3.97 -2.17 11.05
CA VAL A 773 -4.83 -3.34 10.83
C VAL A 773 -4.80 -3.81 9.37
N GLY A 774 -3.79 -3.41 8.59
CA GLY A 774 -3.70 -3.63 7.15
C GLY A 774 -3.51 -5.10 6.72
N GLU A 775 -4.27 -6.05 7.26
CA GLU A 775 -4.29 -7.46 6.87
C GLU A 775 -5.13 -7.76 5.63
N ASN A 776 -5.92 -6.79 5.15
CA ASN A 776 -7.02 -7.11 4.25
C ASN A 776 -7.30 -6.04 3.19
N HIS A 777 -7.29 -6.44 1.91
CA HIS A 777 -7.69 -5.60 0.75
C HIS A 777 -9.20 -5.35 0.66
N LEU A 778 -10.02 -6.00 1.49
CA LEU A 778 -11.46 -5.76 1.51
C LEU A 778 -11.82 -4.36 2.06
N VAL A 779 -10.86 -3.61 2.62
CA VAL A 779 -11.12 -2.46 3.51
C VAL A 779 -10.98 -1.07 2.83
N TRP A 780 -10.69 -0.93 1.53
CA TRP A 780 -10.00 0.31 1.09
C TRP A 780 -10.73 1.39 0.28
N GLU A 781 -10.67 2.64 0.81
CA GLU A 781 -10.69 3.93 0.06
C GLU A 781 -9.33 4.67 0.13
N ASP A 782 -8.53 4.72 1.22
CA ASP A 782 -7.22 5.45 1.13
C ASP A 782 -6.13 5.30 2.23
N GLY A 783 -6.24 4.49 3.29
CA GLY A 783 -5.03 4.09 4.07
C GLY A 783 -5.23 3.09 5.19
N GLU A 784 -4.13 2.55 5.71
CA GLU A 784 -4.12 1.48 6.70
C GLU A 784 -4.73 1.98 8.02
N PRO A 785 -5.89 1.46 8.42
CA PRO A 785 -6.57 1.94 9.62
C PRO A 785 -5.77 1.57 10.86
N ILE A 786 -5.74 2.48 11.82
CA ILE A 786 -5.01 2.31 13.09
C ILE A 786 -6.01 1.90 14.16
N ASP A 787 -5.69 0.83 14.89
CA ASP A 787 -6.59 0.27 15.90
C ASP A 787 -5.84 -0.42 17.04
N PRO A 788 -6.50 -0.59 18.18
CA PRO A 788 -6.97 0.49 19.03
C PRO A 788 -5.78 1.16 19.73
N PHE A 789 -5.89 2.45 20.04
CA PHE A 789 -4.85 3.17 20.78
C PHE A 789 -5.43 4.17 21.77
N ILE A 790 -4.62 4.47 22.77
CA ILE A 790 -4.88 5.52 23.74
C ILE A 790 -3.93 6.67 23.44
N VAL A 791 -4.46 7.87 23.27
CA VAL A 791 -3.65 9.08 23.15
C VAL A 791 -3.34 9.58 24.55
N ALA A 792 -2.05 9.68 24.87
CA ALA A 792 -1.58 10.26 26.11
C ALA A 792 -0.65 11.45 25.86
N VAL A 793 -0.67 12.41 26.78
CA VAL A 793 0.29 13.51 26.83
C VAL A 793 1.12 13.32 28.08
N THR A 794 2.44 13.22 27.93
CA THR A 794 3.35 12.89 29.03
C THR A 794 4.53 13.84 29.12
N ILE A 795 5.13 13.94 30.31
CA ILE A 795 6.41 14.62 30.54
C ILE A 795 7.47 13.57 30.80
N GLY A 796 8.47 13.48 29.93
CA GLY A 796 9.64 12.60 30.09
C GLY A 796 10.94 13.37 30.29
N THR A 797 12.00 12.66 30.69
CA THR A 797 13.39 13.17 30.66
C THR A 797 14.05 12.83 29.33
N ASN A 798 15.08 13.58 28.93
CA ASN A 798 15.93 13.25 27.77
C ASN A 798 16.74 11.95 28.04
N GLY A 799 16.09 10.79 28.06
CA GLY A 799 16.73 9.51 28.43
C GLY A 799 15.82 8.34 28.81
N GLY A 800 14.51 8.54 29.05
CA GLY A 800 13.51 7.48 28.90
C GLY A 800 13.12 6.60 30.10
N GLU A 801 13.36 6.96 31.37
CA GLU A 801 13.05 6.05 32.50
C GLU A 801 11.86 6.46 33.40
N SER A 802 11.26 7.65 33.24
CA SER A 802 10.07 8.05 34.01
C SER A 802 9.23 9.09 33.26
N ALA A 803 7.97 8.76 32.94
CA ALA A 803 7.04 9.67 32.29
C ALA A 803 5.87 10.02 33.22
N ILE A 804 5.59 11.31 33.42
CA ILE A 804 4.42 11.79 34.16
C ILE A 804 3.29 11.99 33.16
N GLU A 805 2.18 11.25 33.32
CA GLU A 805 0.99 11.40 32.48
C GLU A 805 0.18 12.65 32.87
N LEU A 806 -0.19 13.46 31.89
CA LEU A 806 -0.96 14.70 32.07
C LEU A 806 -2.41 14.56 31.60
N PHE A 807 -2.59 13.92 30.45
CA PHE A 807 -3.88 13.67 29.84
C PHE A 807 -3.85 12.30 29.19
N ARG A 808 -4.98 11.58 29.23
CA ARG A 808 -5.14 10.28 28.57
C ARG A 808 -6.57 10.08 28.13
N ARG A 809 -6.74 9.71 26.86
CA ARG A 809 -8.06 9.40 26.30
C ARG A 809 -7.99 8.28 25.27
N GLU A 810 -8.93 7.36 25.36
CA GLU A 810 -9.08 6.23 24.44
C GLU A 810 -9.88 6.63 23.19
N ILE A 811 -9.53 6.06 22.03
CA ILE A 811 -10.34 6.20 20.80
C ILE A 811 -11.66 5.41 20.95
N TYR A 812 -12.78 5.94 20.45
CA TYR A 812 -14.06 5.23 20.58
C TYR A 812 -14.21 4.19 19.49
N ASN A 813 -14.29 2.91 19.85
CA ASN A 813 -14.45 1.79 18.92
C ASN A 813 -15.62 0.87 19.29
N ASP A 814 -16.53 1.30 20.17
CA ASP A 814 -17.62 0.47 20.71
C ASP A 814 -17.14 -0.85 21.38
N GLY A 815 -15.88 -0.88 21.84
CA GLY A 815 -15.25 -2.09 22.37
C GLY A 815 -14.96 -3.17 21.32
N LEU A 816 -15.08 -2.83 20.02
CA LEU A 816 -14.79 -3.70 18.90
C LEU A 816 -13.38 -3.42 18.36
N ASP A 817 -12.69 -4.46 17.94
CA ASP A 817 -11.59 -4.29 17.00
C ASP A 817 -12.17 -3.86 15.63
N LEU A 818 -11.32 -3.26 14.81
CA LEU A 818 -11.71 -2.69 13.53
C LEU A 818 -12.24 -3.77 12.56
N MET A 819 -11.70 -4.99 12.61
CA MET A 819 -12.16 -6.09 11.74
C MET A 819 -13.56 -6.58 12.11
N ARG A 820 -14.01 -6.33 13.34
CA ARG A 820 -15.38 -6.62 13.80
C ARG A 820 -16.38 -5.53 13.44
N MET A 821 -15.94 -4.29 13.19
CA MET A 821 -16.80 -3.23 12.63
C MET A 821 -17.32 -3.62 11.25
N ASP A 822 -18.49 -3.15 10.86
CA ASP A 822 -18.95 -3.33 9.48
C ASP A 822 -18.13 -2.43 8.50
N PRO A 823 -18.06 -2.77 7.20
CA PRO A 823 -17.29 -2.00 6.22
C PRO A 823 -17.61 -0.51 6.21
N GLN A 824 -18.88 -0.15 6.38
CA GLN A 824 -19.29 1.24 6.38
C GLN A 824 -18.84 1.98 7.63
N GLN A 825 -18.94 1.33 8.79
CA GLN A 825 -18.43 1.84 10.06
C GLN A 825 -16.92 2.11 9.97
N ARG A 826 -16.16 1.21 9.32
CA ARG A 826 -14.73 1.43 9.04
C ARG A 826 -14.49 2.63 8.12
N ALA A 827 -15.14 2.68 6.96
CA ALA A 827 -14.97 3.76 5.98
C ALA A 827 -15.30 5.15 6.59
N ARG A 828 -16.23 5.23 7.53
CA ARG A 828 -16.66 6.48 8.19
C ARG A 828 -16.01 6.73 9.55
N SER A 829 -15.03 5.92 9.95
CA SER A 829 -14.33 6.08 11.24
C SER A 829 -13.26 7.19 11.23
N LEU A 830 -12.98 7.81 10.07
CA LEU A 830 -11.86 8.74 9.85
C LEU A 830 -10.47 8.16 10.22
N ARG A 831 -10.35 6.82 10.25
CA ARG A 831 -9.11 6.14 10.64
C ARG A 831 -8.12 5.92 9.49
N GLY A 832 -8.54 6.20 8.26
CA GLY A 832 -7.66 6.33 7.10
C GLY A 832 -7.16 7.76 6.91
N PRO A 833 -6.20 8.00 6.01
CA PRO A 833 -5.87 9.32 5.55
C PRO A 833 -7.08 9.91 4.83
N VAL A 834 -7.21 11.21 5.00
CA VAL A 834 -8.33 12.03 4.56
C VAL A 834 -7.95 12.89 3.36
N ALA A 835 -6.64 12.95 3.06
CA ALA A 835 -6.09 13.67 1.92
C ALA A 835 -4.67 13.23 1.58
N PHE A 836 -4.34 13.36 0.30
CA PHE A 836 -2.98 13.32 -0.23
C PHE A 836 -2.52 14.73 -0.57
N ASP A 837 -1.23 14.99 -0.38
CA ASP A 837 -0.59 16.27 -0.68
C ASP A 837 0.87 16.07 -1.11
N GLN A 838 1.49 17.12 -1.64
CA GLN A 838 2.91 17.10 -1.96
C GLN A 838 3.76 17.33 -0.71
N LEU A 839 4.88 16.62 -0.60
CA LEU A 839 5.76 16.73 0.56
C LEU A 839 6.30 18.16 0.79
N THR A 840 6.47 18.95 -0.27
CA THR A 840 6.84 20.37 -0.21
C THR A 840 5.81 21.24 0.53
N ASN A 841 4.57 20.75 0.71
CA ASN A 841 3.50 21.43 1.42
C ASN A 841 3.51 21.14 2.93
N ALA A 842 4.56 20.50 3.45
CA ALA A 842 4.81 20.42 4.88
C ALA A 842 4.96 21.83 5.48
N PRO A 843 4.32 22.15 6.62
CA PRO A 843 4.38 23.49 7.21
C PRO A 843 5.81 23.96 7.54
N ASP A 844 6.08 25.26 7.43
CA ASP A 844 7.39 25.86 7.74
C ASP A 844 7.94 25.45 9.12
N TRP A 845 7.06 25.35 10.13
CA TRP A 845 7.45 24.96 11.48
C TRP A 845 7.91 23.50 11.56
N VAL A 846 7.45 22.62 10.66
CA VAL A 846 7.93 21.24 10.52
C VAL A 846 9.25 21.25 9.78
N GLN A 847 9.35 21.97 8.66
CA GLN A 847 10.58 22.10 7.87
C GLN A 847 11.76 22.60 8.71
N ALA A 848 11.52 23.57 9.61
CA ALA A 848 12.51 24.08 10.54
C ALA A 848 13.04 23.03 11.55
N THR A 849 12.35 21.90 11.71
CA THR A 849 12.81 20.79 12.59
C THR A 849 13.65 19.75 11.87
N LEU A 850 13.77 19.84 10.54
CA LEU A 850 14.48 18.88 9.71
C LEU A 850 15.94 19.30 9.49
N SER A 851 16.82 18.31 9.35
CA SER A 851 18.20 18.55 8.94
C SER A 851 18.30 19.06 7.50
N PRO A 852 19.41 19.72 7.12
CA PRO A 852 19.63 20.16 5.74
C PRO A 852 19.54 19.04 4.71
N THR A 853 19.89 17.82 5.09
CA THR A 853 19.81 16.62 4.25
C THR A 853 18.37 16.18 4.03
N GLU A 854 17.56 16.14 5.09
CA GLU A 854 16.13 15.83 4.99
C GLU A 854 15.39 16.90 4.15
N LEU A 855 15.73 18.18 4.31
CA LEU A 855 15.17 19.27 3.52
C LEU A 855 15.51 19.18 2.02
N ARG A 856 16.74 18.77 1.67
CA ARG A 856 17.08 18.50 0.26
C ARG A 856 16.28 17.33 -0.29
N GLY A 857 16.07 16.29 0.50
CA GLY A 857 15.26 15.14 0.11
C GLY A 857 13.78 15.44 -0.08
N ILE A 858 13.23 16.37 0.71
CA ILE A 858 11.85 16.89 0.51
C ILE A 858 11.71 17.61 -0.84
N ASN A 859 12.74 18.36 -1.23
CA ASN A 859 12.71 19.18 -2.44
C ASN A 859 13.15 18.43 -3.71
N SER A 860 13.68 17.21 -3.59
CA SER A 860 14.13 16.38 -4.72
C SER A 860 14.19 14.89 -4.35
N THR A 861 13.14 14.13 -4.70
CA THR A 861 13.10 12.67 -4.54
C THR A 861 14.29 11.95 -5.21
N PRO A 862 14.70 12.30 -6.45
CA PRO A 862 15.87 11.67 -7.08
C PRO A 862 17.18 11.93 -6.31
N GLY A 863 17.40 13.15 -5.83
CA GLY A 863 18.62 13.51 -5.09
C GLY A 863 18.76 12.74 -3.78
N TYR A 864 17.65 12.51 -3.07
CA TYR A 864 17.64 11.69 -1.86
C TYR A 864 18.00 10.23 -2.13
N LEU A 865 17.40 9.62 -3.15
CA LEU A 865 17.69 8.24 -3.52
C LEU A 865 19.16 8.07 -3.93
N ASP A 866 19.74 9.04 -4.63
CA ASP A 866 21.17 9.04 -4.96
C ASP A 866 22.07 9.14 -3.72
N GLU A 867 21.78 10.06 -2.79
CA GLU A 867 22.51 10.17 -1.51
C GLU A 867 22.40 8.85 -0.70
N ARG A 868 21.22 8.24 -0.66
CA ARG A 868 21.00 6.95 0.03
C ARG A 868 21.74 5.80 -0.66
N ALA A 869 21.73 5.74 -1.98
CA ALA A 869 22.46 4.75 -2.75
C ALA A 869 23.98 4.86 -2.54
N ALA A 870 24.51 6.09 -2.38
CA ALA A 870 25.89 6.33 -2.03
C ALA A 870 26.21 5.83 -0.60
N ALA A 871 25.37 6.18 0.38
CA ALA A 871 25.55 5.71 1.77
C ALA A 871 25.53 4.17 1.88
N LEU A 872 24.66 3.49 1.12
CA LEU A 872 24.64 2.03 1.04
C LEU A 872 25.91 1.47 0.37
N ALA A 873 26.43 2.10 -0.68
CA ALA A 873 27.68 1.69 -1.31
C ALA A 873 28.87 1.76 -0.33
N ASP A 874 28.93 2.82 0.47
CA ASP A 874 29.96 3.01 1.48
C ASP A 874 29.83 1.99 2.62
N ALA A 875 28.60 1.70 3.06
CA ALA A 875 28.33 0.68 4.07
C ALA A 875 28.72 -0.74 3.58
N ILE A 876 28.42 -1.06 2.32
CA ILE A 876 28.86 -2.33 1.70
C ILE A 876 30.39 -2.37 1.65
N SER A 877 31.05 -1.30 1.21
CA SER A 877 32.51 -1.23 1.13
C SER A 877 33.18 -1.41 2.50
N ALA A 878 32.67 -0.73 3.52
CA ALA A 878 33.14 -0.86 4.91
C ALA A 878 32.97 -2.29 5.43
N THR A 879 31.83 -2.92 5.14
CA THR A 879 31.54 -4.31 5.53
C THR A 879 32.50 -5.31 4.87
N LEU A 880 32.89 -5.07 3.61
CA LEU A 880 33.73 -5.96 2.81
C LEU A 880 35.25 -5.73 2.97
N THR A 881 35.69 -4.61 3.55
CA THR A 881 37.12 -4.27 3.71
C THR A 881 37.76 -4.88 4.95
N ASN A 882 36.95 -5.28 5.93
CA ASN A 882 37.43 -5.81 7.19
C ASN A 882 37.93 -7.28 7.07
N ARG A 883 39.17 -7.58 7.52
CA ARG A 883 39.85 -8.87 7.23
C ARG A 883 39.18 -10.13 7.80
N ARG A 884 38.31 -10.01 8.80
CA ARG A 884 37.53 -11.15 9.35
C ARG A 884 36.14 -11.24 8.69
N ARG A 885 35.88 -12.30 7.92
CA ARG A 885 34.56 -12.59 7.33
C ARG A 885 33.71 -13.38 8.32
N SER A 886 32.82 -12.71 9.06
CA SER A 886 31.76 -13.38 9.84
C SER A 886 30.52 -13.60 8.97
N GLN A 887 29.66 -14.55 9.34
CA GLN A 887 28.40 -14.80 8.61
C GLN A 887 27.51 -13.55 8.59
N ALA A 888 27.37 -12.88 9.74
CA ALA A 888 26.58 -11.65 9.84
C ALA A 888 27.03 -10.56 8.85
N ARG A 889 28.33 -10.46 8.55
CA ARG A 889 28.85 -9.51 7.54
C ARG A 889 28.50 -9.92 6.12
N ILE A 890 28.50 -11.22 5.81
CA ILE A 890 28.06 -11.72 4.50
C ILE A 890 26.58 -11.42 4.31
N ASP A 891 25.76 -11.76 5.30
CA ASP A 891 24.31 -11.51 5.25
C ASP A 891 24.02 -10.02 5.11
N SER A 892 24.73 -9.19 5.87
CA SER A 892 24.61 -7.73 5.81
C SER A 892 25.05 -7.17 4.46
N ALA A 893 26.16 -7.63 3.89
CA ALA A 893 26.60 -7.18 2.57
C ALA A 893 25.62 -7.56 1.45
N VAL A 894 25.06 -8.77 1.48
CA VAL A 894 24.03 -9.21 0.52
C VAL A 894 22.75 -8.39 0.69
N SER A 895 22.32 -8.19 1.94
CA SER A 895 21.11 -7.42 2.25
C SER A 895 21.24 -5.96 1.80
N MET A 896 22.36 -5.30 2.11
CA MET A 896 22.64 -3.93 1.66
C MET A 896 22.72 -3.82 0.14
N LEU A 897 23.26 -4.84 -0.55
CA LEU A 897 23.30 -4.88 -2.01
C LEU A 897 21.89 -4.89 -2.60
N GLU A 898 21.01 -5.75 -2.09
CA GLU A 898 19.61 -5.84 -2.53
C GLU A 898 18.81 -4.55 -2.22
N ARG A 899 19.03 -3.95 -1.05
CA ARG A 899 18.44 -2.65 -0.70
C ARG A 899 18.90 -1.56 -1.66
N ARG A 900 20.20 -1.51 -1.95
CA ARG A 900 20.77 -0.54 -2.87
C ARG A 900 20.17 -0.68 -4.27
N ARG A 901 20.02 -1.91 -4.78
CA ARG A 901 19.39 -2.18 -6.08
C ARG A 901 18.03 -1.49 -6.21
N ARG A 902 17.22 -1.56 -5.15
CA ARG A 902 15.88 -0.94 -5.09
C ARG A 902 15.90 0.56 -4.92
N VAL A 903 16.87 1.10 -4.19
CA VAL A 903 17.03 2.57 -4.06
C VAL A 903 17.45 3.19 -5.39
N VAL A 904 18.31 2.52 -6.14
CA VAL A 904 18.85 3.01 -7.42
C VAL A 904 17.86 2.84 -8.58
N ASN A 905 17.10 1.75 -8.56
CA ASN A 905 16.06 1.45 -9.54
C ASN A 905 14.75 1.27 -8.78
N PRO A 906 14.21 2.37 -8.21
CA PRO A 906 12.95 2.32 -7.48
C PRO A 906 11.83 1.91 -8.42
N ARG A 907 10.82 1.22 -7.88
CA ARG A 907 9.56 1.05 -8.61
C ARG A 907 8.94 2.44 -8.77
N ARG A 908 8.14 2.63 -9.81
CA ARG A 908 7.44 3.90 -10.02
C ARG A 908 6.62 4.31 -8.79
N THR A 909 5.83 3.37 -8.28
CA THR A 909 5.08 3.51 -7.03
C THR A 909 5.96 3.96 -5.88
N THR A 910 7.20 3.48 -5.80
CA THR A 910 8.16 3.93 -4.77
C THR A 910 8.46 5.41 -4.87
N VAL A 911 8.71 5.91 -6.08
CA VAL A 911 8.98 7.33 -6.34
C VAL A 911 7.74 8.17 -6.03
N ASP A 912 6.56 7.67 -6.42
CA ASP A 912 5.28 8.33 -6.17
C ASP A 912 5.05 8.44 -4.64
N TRP A 913 5.14 7.33 -3.89
CA TRP A 913 5.01 7.29 -2.43
C TRP A 913 6.03 8.17 -1.69
N LEU A 914 7.25 8.32 -2.21
CA LEU A 914 8.26 9.21 -1.62
C LEU A 914 7.89 10.69 -1.71
N GLY A 915 7.13 11.09 -2.73
CA GLY A 915 6.68 12.46 -2.95
C GLY A 915 5.37 12.82 -2.22
N LEU A 916 4.67 11.82 -1.69
CA LEU A 916 3.37 11.99 -1.06
C LEU A 916 3.45 12.32 0.42
N LEU A 917 2.50 13.15 0.84
CA LEU A 917 2.18 13.49 2.22
C LEU A 917 0.74 13.05 2.49
N LEU A 918 0.57 12.12 3.40
CA LEU A 918 -0.71 11.56 3.81
C LEU A 918 -1.25 12.31 5.02
N HIS A 919 -2.40 12.94 4.92
CA HIS A 919 -3.04 13.63 6.04
C HIS A 919 -4.05 12.72 6.71
N TYR A 920 -4.03 12.67 8.04
CA TYR A 920 -4.96 11.95 8.90
C TYR A 920 -5.66 12.94 9.83
N GLY A 921 -6.90 12.63 10.20
CA GLY A 921 -7.66 13.40 11.18
C GLY A 921 -8.62 12.51 11.95
N HIS A 922 -8.42 12.39 13.26
CA HIS A 922 -9.22 11.52 14.14
C HIS A 922 -9.86 12.34 15.25
N THR A 923 -11.11 12.04 15.58
CA THR A 923 -11.63 12.40 16.89
C THR A 923 -11.22 11.37 17.92
N VAL A 924 -11.08 11.79 19.18
CA VAL A 924 -10.84 10.89 20.31
C VAL A 924 -11.92 11.14 21.33
N SER A 925 -12.80 10.15 21.52
CA SER A 925 -14.08 10.35 22.20
C SER A 925 -14.40 9.31 23.28
N GLY A 926 -13.55 8.28 23.46
CA GLY A 926 -13.69 7.28 24.52
C GLY A 926 -13.47 7.85 25.92
N PRO A 927 -13.46 6.96 26.95
CA PRO A 927 -13.30 7.36 28.35
C PRO A 927 -12.06 8.22 28.57
N LEU A 928 -12.25 9.31 29.33
CA LEU A 928 -11.17 10.18 29.80
C LEU A 928 -10.70 9.66 31.16
N ALA A 929 -9.42 9.35 31.32
CA ALA A 929 -8.87 9.00 32.63
C ALA A 929 -8.83 10.25 33.53
N GLU A 930 -9.30 10.14 34.77
CA GLU A 930 -9.17 11.19 35.77
C GLU A 930 -7.71 11.29 36.23
N VAL A 931 -6.91 12.07 35.52
CA VAL A 931 -5.65 12.59 36.07
C VAL A 931 -6.03 13.75 36.98
N ASP A 932 -5.63 13.68 38.25
CA ASP A 932 -6.03 14.64 39.28
C ASP A 932 -5.62 16.07 38.85
N SER A 933 -6.61 16.89 38.49
CA SER A 933 -6.37 18.14 37.74
C SER A 933 -5.60 19.21 38.53
N ALA A 934 -5.49 19.06 39.85
CA ALA A 934 -4.73 19.94 40.73
C ALA A 934 -3.20 19.82 40.53
N ASP A 935 -2.73 18.68 40.02
CA ASP A 935 -1.30 18.38 39.85
C ASP A 935 -0.85 18.40 38.38
N ASN A 936 -1.74 18.77 37.44
CA ASN A 936 -1.36 18.91 36.04
C ASN A 936 -0.53 20.20 35.85
N VAL A 937 0.80 20.04 35.87
CA VAL A 937 1.76 21.15 35.76
C VAL A 937 1.55 21.99 34.50
N LEU A 938 1.13 21.39 33.39
CA LEU A 938 0.90 22.10 32.13
C LEU A 938 -0.29 23.07 32.26
N VAL A 939 -1.42 22.57 32.79
CA VAL A 939 -2.62 23.38 33.05
C VAL A 939 -2.31 24.49 34.05
N THR A 940 -1.61 24.17 35.14
CA THR A 940 -1.22 25.14 36.17
C THR A 940 -0.32 26.24 35.64
N LYS A 941 0.68 25.93 34.81
CA LYS A 941 1.59 26.93 34.21
C LYS A 941 0.87 27.80 33.18
N LEU A 942 -0.02 27.23 32.37
CA LEU A 942 -0.85 27.99 31.45
C LEU A 942 -1.77 28.95 32.21
N ALA A 943 -2.45 28.45 33.26
CA ALA A 943 -3.31 29.22 34.16
C ALA A 943 -2.57 30.43 34.76
N GLN A 944 -1.36 30.21 35.30
CA GLN A 944 -0.51 31.27 35.85
C GLN A 944 -0.15 32.36 34.82
N ARG A 945 0.09 31.98 33.56
CA ARG A 945 0.48 32.95 32.50
C ARG A 945 -0.67 33.78 31.97
N CYS A 946 -1.90 33.26 31.99
CA CYS A 946 -3.09 33.97 31.47
C CYS A 946 -3.99 34.56 32.57
N GLY A 947 -3.75 34.23 33.84
CA GLY A 947 -4.58 34.66 34.97
C GLY A 947 -5.92 33.95 35.08
N LEU A 948 -6.08 32.78 34.44
CA LEU A 948 -7.30 31.97 34.46
C LEU A 948 -7.26 30.90 35.55
N LYS A 949 -8.44 30.48 36.01
CA LYS A 949 -8.63 29.17 36.62
C LYS A 949 -8.96 28.18 35.52
N LEU A 950 -8.00 27.32 35.19
CA LEU A 950 -8.17 26.25 34.21
C LEU A 950 -8.40 24.94 34.95
N GLY A 951 -9.41 24.19 34.54
CA GLY A 951 -9.57 22.79 34.92
C GLY A 951 -8.86 21.85 33.94
N GLY A 952 -8.86 20.55 34.26
CA GLY A 952 -8.43 19.51 33.32
C GLY A 952 -9.34 19.40 32.09
N ALA A 953 -9.10 18.38 31.26
CA ALA A 953 -9.90 18.15 30.06
C ALA A 953 -11.41 18.01 30.36
N VAL A 954 -12.26 18.41 29.42
CA VAL A 954 -13.72 18.28 29.54
C VAL A 954 -14.11 16.81 29.52
N ALA A 955 -14.71 16.34 30.62
CA ALA A 955 -15.29 15.01 30.76
C ALA A 955 -16.78 15.07 30.40
N ASN A 956 -17.11 15.13 29.10
CA ASN A 956 -18.50 14.96 28.66
C ASN A 956 -18.68 13.52 28.14
N PRO A 957 -19.54 12.70 28.77
CA PRO A 957 -19.78 11.33 28.31
C PRO A 957 -20.56 11.29 26.99
N ASP A 958 -21.28 12.36 26.63
CA ASP A 958 -21.91 12.48 25.32
C ASP A 958 -20.89 12.92 24.28
N ARG A 959 -20.40 11.95 23.48
CA ARG A 959 -19.47 12.20 22.38
C ARG A 959 -20.04 13.06 21.26
N HIS A 960 -21.37 13.14 21.12
CA HIS A 960 -22.01 13.95 20.08
C HIS A 960 -22.20 15.40 20.52
N ALA A 961 -22.04 15.72 21.80
CA ALA A 961 -22.08 17.07 22.30
C ALA A 961 -20.80 17.88 21.96
N SER A 962 -20.93 19.20 21.88
CA SER A 962 -19.78 20.11 21.80
C SER A 962 -18.84 19.91 22.98
N ASN A 963 -17.53 20.05 22.72
CA ASN A 963 -16.44 19.84 23.69
C ASN A 963 -16.31 18.41 24.22
N GLY A 964 -17.15 17.47 23.77
CA GLY A 964 -17.09 16.07 24.20
C GLY A 964 -15.99 15.25 23.54
N ARG A 965 -15.21 15.82 22.62
CA ARG A 965 -14.22 15.10 21.80
C ARG A 965 -12.88 15.83 21.79
N TRP A 966 -11.78 15.10 21.66
CA TRP A 966 -10.50 15.68 21.22
C TRP A 966 -10.40 15.54 19.69
N MET A 967 -9.54 16.34 19.07
CA MET A 967 -9.20 16.18 17.66
C MET A 967 -7.69 16.03 17.52
N MET A 968 -7.25 15.03 16.78
CA MET A 968 -5.87 14.82 16.41
C MET A 968 -5.75 14.85 14.89
N THR A 969 -4.96 15.77 14.34
CA THR A 969 -4.65 15.84 12.91
C THR A 969 -3.16 15.62 12.74
N TYR A 970 -2.73 14.75 11.82
CA TYR A 970 -1.31 14.56 11.56
C TYR A 970 -1.03 14.19 10.11
N GLY A 971 0.16 14.54 9.63
CA GLY A 971 0.70 14.13 8.34
C GLY A 971 1.74 13.03 8.51
N LEU A 972 1.72 12.05 7.61
CA LEU A 972 2.82 11.11 7.39
C LEU A 972 3.40 11.38 6.00
N GLY A 973 4.69 11.67 5.90
CA GLY A 973 5.36 11.90 4.61
C GLY A 973 6.81 11.46 4.66
N TYR A 974 7.55 11.62 3.55
CA TYR A 974 8.98 11.27 3.48
C TYR A 974 9.26 9.83 3.92
N MET A 975 8.78 8.86 3.13
CA MET A 975 8.94 7.44 3.45
C MET A 975 10.33 6.93 3.10
N ASP A 976 11.19 6.66 4.09
CA ASP A 976 12.45 5.98 3.82
C ASP A 976 12.19 4.50 3.50
N THR A 977 12.28 4.17 2.22
CA THR A 977 11.97 2.84 1.65
C THR A 977 12.83 1.73 2.23
N ASP A 978 14.04 2.04 2.70
CA ASP A 978 14.96 1.06 3.31
C ASP A 978 14.93 1.14 4.85
N GLN A 979 14.68 2.33 5.41
CA GLN A 979 14.66 2.54 6.85
C GLN A 979 13.30 2.33 7.52
N LEU A 980 12.22 2.08 6.77
CA LEU A 980 10.87 1.90 7.33
C LEU A 980 10.41 3.08 8.20
N SER A 981 10.92 4.29 7.92
CA SER A 981 10.68 5.46 8.77
C SER A 981 10.12 6.62 7.94
N ASN A 982 9.06 7.24 8.45
CA ASN A 982 8.36 8.36 7.83
C ASN A 982 8.51 9.59 8.73
N LEU A 983 8.52 10.79 8.14
CA LEU A 983 8.25 12.02 8.88
C LEU A 983 6.80 11.96 9.40
N THR A 984 6.61 12.24 10.69
CA THR A 984 5.29 12.44 11.29
C THR A 984 5.22 13.80 11.95
N TYR A 985 4.12 14.51 11.76
CA TYR A 985 3.85 15.77 12.44
C TYR A 985 2.37 16.05 12.52
N GLY A 986 1.93 16.85 13.48
CA GLY A 986 0.51 17.13 13.63
C GLY A 986 0.17 18.08 14.75
N GLU A 987 -1.13 18.15 15.04
CA GLU A 987 -1.75 18.92 16.11
C GLU A 987 -2.71 18.01 16.90
N LEU A 988 -2.65 18.10 18.23
CA LEU A 988 -3.63 17.53 19.15
C LEU A 988 -4.40 18.66 19.86
N LEU A 989 -5.71 18.60 19.83
CA LEU A 989 -6.64 19.62 20.33
C LEU A 989 -7.52 19.06 21.44
N ILE A 990 -7.36 19.58 22.65
CA ILE A 990 -8.00 19.11 23.88
C ILE A 990 -8.87 20.23 24.47
N PRO A 991 -10.20 20.10 24.58
CA PRO A 991 -11.04 21.08 25.25
C PRO A 991 -10.79 21.03 26.77
N LEU A 992 -10.60 22.21 27.37
CA LEU A 992 -10.36 22.37 28.81
C LEU A 992 -11.61 22.88 29.53
N ARG A 993 -11.81 22.45 30.77
CA ARG A 993 -12.88 22.96 31.63
C ARG A 993 -12.59 24.40 32.04
N ASP A 994 -13.53 25.30 31.78
CA ASP A 994 -13.58 26.61 32.43
C ASP A 994 -14.19 26.44 33.83
N THR A 995 -13.40 26.67 34.88
CA THR A 995 -13.86 26.55 36.27
C THR A 995 -14.31 27.88 36.87
N SER A 996 -14.42 28.94 36.06
CA SER A 996 -15.02 30.25 36.34
C SER A 996 -14.31 31.20 37.34
N ALA A 997 -14.61 32.50 37.16
CA ALA A 997 -14.13 33.74 37.81
C ALA A 997 -12.63 33.83 38.18
N PRO A 998 -11.83 34.62 37.43
CA PRO A 998 -10.43 34.86 37.79
C PRO A 998 -10.33 35.66 39.09
N ASP A 999 -9.34 35.35 39.95
CA ASP A 999 -9.07 36.11 41.18
C ASP A 999 -8.28 37.41 40.92
N GLY A 1000 -8.03 37.73 39.66
CA GLY A 1000 -7.23 38.86 39.21
C GLY A 1000 -7.44 39.20 37.73
N PRO A 1001 -6.68 40.16 37.17
CA PRO A 1001 -6.81 40.54 35.78
C PRO A 1001 -6.36 39.41 34.85
N LEU A 1002 -7.19 39.14 33.84
CA LEU A 1002 -6.89 38.25 32.72
C LEU A 1002 -5.86 38.90 31.81
N THR A 1003 -4.96 38.10 31.25
CA THR A 1003 -3.93 38.58 30.32
C THR A 1003 -3.97 37.81 29.00
N VAL A 1004 -4.07 38.54 27.88
CA VAL A 1004 -3.85 38.03 26.52
C VAL A 1004 -2.54 38.62 26.00
N THR A 1005 -1.60 37.75 25.63
CA THR A 1005 -0.30 38.18 25.10
C THR A 1005 -0.04 37.56 23.75
N ARG A 1006 0.43 38.39 22.82
CA ARG A 1006 0.92 38.00 21.50
C ARG A 1006 2.31 38.55 21.27
N SER A 1007 3.19 37.72 20.73
CA SER A 1007 4.53 38.11 20.36
C SER A 1007 4.81 37.64 18.95
N TRP A 1008 5.19 38.58 18.08
CA TRP A 1008 5.52 38.32 16.68
C TRP A 1008 7.00 38.58 16.47
N PRO A 1009 7.82 37.54 16.23
CA PRO A 1009 9.17 37.70 15.74
C PRO A 1009 9.12 38.12 14.27
N LEU A 1010 9.80 39.21 13.92
CA LEU A 1010 9.71 39.83 12.60
C LEU A 1010 11.09 40.01 11.97
N ALA A 1011 11.13 39.83 10.64
CA ALA A 1011 12.32 39.97 9.80
C ALA A 1011 12.67 41.42 9.46
N ALA A 1012 12.40 42.37 10.36
CA ALA A 1012 12.51 43.80 10.13
C ALA A 1012 13.30 44.47 11.25
N THR A 1013 13.81 45.68 11.02
CA THR A 1013 14.48 46.45 12.07
C THR A 1013 13.49 46.87 13.14
N VAL A 1014 13.95 47.11 14.37
CA VAL A 1014 13.09 47.65 15.45
C VAL A 1014 12.42 48.95 14.99
N ASP A 1015 13.13 49.79 14.26
CA ASP A 1015 12.63 51.07 13.74
C ASP A 1015 11.51 50.89 12.72
N ASP A 1016 11.64 49.94 11.79
CA ASP A 1016 10.59 49.62 10.81
C ASP A 1016 9.32 49.11 11.50
N ILE A 1017 9.49 48.21 12.48
CA ILE A 1017 8.38 47.63 13.25
C ILE A 1017 7.72 48.72 14.10
N SER A 1018 8.51 49.55 14.79
CA SER A 1018 8.02 50.65 15.62
C SER A 1018 7.25 51.67 14.78
N THR A 1019 7.79 52.07 13.63
CA THR A 1019 7.15 53.04 12.72
C THR A 1019 5.81 52.53 12.20
N TYR A 1020 5.72 51.24 11.88
CA TYR A 1020 4.49 50.63 11.37
C TYR A 1020 3.49 50.35 12.48
N ALA A 1021 3.91 49.66 13.55
CA ALA A 1021 3.02 49.06 14.52
C ALA A 1021 2.84 49.87 15.82
N CYS A 1022 3.83 50.68 16.21
CA CYS A 1022 3.85 51.44 17.46
C CYS A 1022 3.29 52.88 17.31
N ASN A 1023 2.36 53.10 16.39
CA ASN A 1023 1.69 54.39 16.18
C ASN A 1023 0.20 54.33 16.56
N PHE A 1024 -0.16 54.85 17.73
CA PHE A 1024 -1.54 54.81 18.22
C PHE A 1024 -2.54 55.50 17.26
N ARG A 1025 -2.17 56.64 16.68
CA ARG A 1025 -3.03 57.43 15.79
C ARG A 1025 -3.21 56.81 14.40
N ARG A 1026 -2.41 55.79 14.06
CA ARG A 1026 -2.46 55.05 12.79
C ARG A 1026 -2.47 53.54 13.06
N PRO A 1027 -3.59 52.96 13.51
CA PRO A 1027 -3.69 51.52 13.74
C PRO A 1027 -3.38 50.74 12.46
N PHE A 1028 -2.29 49.98 12.47
CA PHE A 1028 -1.77 49.30 11.27
C PHE A 1028 -2.70 48.20 10.75
N ALA A 1029 -3.50 47.58 11.61
CA ALA A 1029 -4.46 46.55 11.20
C ALA A 1029 -5.70 47.09 10.48
N ARG A 1030 -5.82 48.41 10.30
CA ARG A 1030 -6.96 49.08 9.66
C ARG A 1030 -6.47 50.21 8.74
N PRO A 1031 -6.01 49.93 7.50
CA PRO A 1031 -5.50 50.97 6.62
C PRO A 1031 -6.59 51.98 6.25
N ARG A 1032 -6.22 53.28 6.24
CA ARG A 1032 -7.10 54.40 5.90
C ARG A 1032 -7.56 54.41 4.43
N TYR A 1033 -6.89 53.62 3.57
CA TYR A 1033 -7.16 53.45 2.14
C TYR A 1033 -6.94 51.98 1.74
N GLY A 1034 -8.03 51.21 1.62
CA GLY A 1034 -8.08 49.80 1.23
C GLY A 1034 -9.55 49.33 1.12
N PRO A 1035 -9.86 48.14 0.57
CA PRO A 1035 -11.25 47.63 0.47
C PRO A 1035 -11.90 47.55 1.87
N PRO A 1036 -13.25 47.55 1.98
CA PRO A 1036 -13.99 48.21 3.06
C PRO A 1036 -13.75 47.55 4.42
N GLY A 1037 -12.65 47.95 5.08
CA GLY A 1037 -12.50 47.79 6.51
C GLY A 1037 -13.45 48.75 7.22
N PRO A 1038 -14.00 48.36 8.38
CA PRO A 1038 -14.88 49.22 9.13
C PRO A 1038 -14.17 50.53 9.52
N PRO A 1039 -14.87 51.68 9.49
CA PRO A 1039 -14.26 52.97 9.78
C PRO A 1039 -13.74 53.01 11.22
N TYR A 1040 -12.50 53.48 11.39
CA TYR A 1040 -12.01 53.93 12.68
C TYR A 1040 -11.99 55.46 12.71
N THR A 1041 -12.38 56.05 13.83
CA THR A 1041 -12.31 57.50 14.05
C THR A 1041 -11.28 57.77 15.12
N VAL A 1042 -10.33 58.67 14.84
CA VAL A 1042 -9.37 59.16 15.82
C VAL A 1042 -9.70 60.62 16.08
N VAL A 1043 -10.02 60.94 17.33
CA VAL A 1043 -10.21 62.32 17.81
C VAL A 1043 -9.32 62.47 19.04
N ASP A 1044 -8.36 63.37 18.96
CA ASP A 1044 -7.30 63.56 19.95
C ASP A 1044 -6.55 62.25 20.27
N ASP A 1045 -6.59 61.81 21.52
CA ASP A 1045 -5.93 60.61 22.04
C ASP A 1045 -6.92 59.44 22.22
N VAL A 1046 -8.08 59.50 21.55
CA VAL A 1046 -9.11 58.46 21.57
C VAL A 1046 -9.35 57.93 20.16
N ARG A 1047 -9.37 56.60 20.00
CA ARG A 1047 -9.79 55.93 18.77
C ARG A 1047 -10.95 54.97 19.01
N GLU A 1048 -11.95 55.03 18.14
CA GLU A 1048 -13.09 54.10 18.14
C GLU A 1048 -12.93 53.08 17.01
N LEU A 1049 -12.96 51.80 17.36
CA LEU A 1049 -12.86 50.67 16.44
C LEU A 1049 -14.23 49.98 16.35
N ARG A 1050 -14.79 49.94 15.15
CA ARG A 1050 -16.04 49.21 14.87
C ARG A 1050 -15.72 47.89 14.19
N ARG A 1051 -16.40 46.81 14.59
CA ARG A 1051 -16.36 45.52 13.89
C ARG A 1051 -17.80 45.06 13.65
N SER A 1052 -18.05 44.48 12.47
CA SER A 1052 -19.38 43.95 12.15
C SER A 1052 -19.78 42.89 13.17
N GLY A 1053 -20.97 43.02 13.77
CA GLY A 1053 -21.47 42.10 14.79
C GLY A 1053 -20.88 42.27 16.21
N CYS A 1054 -20.03 43.28 16.45
CA CYS A 1054 -19.41 43.53 17.77
C CYS A 1054 -19.76 44.92 18.33
N PRO A 1055 -19.82 45.10 19.66
CA PRO A 1055 -19.82 46.43 20.26
C PRO A 1055 -18.56 47.23 19.86
N PRO A 1056 -18.65 48.56 19.66
CA PRO A 1056 -17.49 49.38 19.36
C PRO A 1056 -16.48 49.33 20.52
N LEU A 1057 -15.20 49.17 20.20
CA LEU A 1057 -14.10 49.29 21.15
C LEU A 1057 -13.58 50.72 21.10
N ARG A 1058 -13.62 51.40 22.24
CA ARG A 1058 -13.07 52.74 22.42
C ARG A 1058 -11.75 52.63 23.15
N GLU A 1059 -10.67 52.99 22.47
CA GLU A 1059 -9.32 52.93 22.96
C GLU A 1059 -8.81 54.35 23.27
N THR A 1060 -8.27 54.57 24.47
CA THR A 1060 -7.74 55.87 24.92
C THR A 1060 -6.26 55.73 25.20
N LEU A 1061 -5.41 56.53 24.54
CA LEU A 1061 -3.97 56.50 24.75
C LEU A 1061 -3.64 56.96 26.18
N LEU A 1062 -2.84 56.15 26.89
CA LEU A 1062 -2.36 56.48 28.23
C LEU A 1062 -0.91 56.99 28.18
N HIS A 1063 -0.06 56.31 27.40
CA HIS A 1063 1.36 56.63 27.32
C HIS A 1063 1.94 56.22 25.96
N GLN A 1064 2.82 57.05 25.38
CA GLN A 1064 3.51 56.75 24.12
C GLN A 1064 5.00 57.11 24.22
N GLN A 1065 5.85 56.18 23.79
CA GLN A 1065 7.31 56.30 23.69
C GLN A 1065 7.79 55.65 22.39
N ASP A 1066 9.05 55.88 22.01
CA ASP A 1066 9.65 55.23 20.84
C ASP A 1066 9.62 53.70 21.03
N GLY A 1067 9.00 52.99 20.08
CA GLY A 1067 8.88 51.52 20.13
C GLY A 1067 7.79 50.99 21.07
N CYS A 1068 7.01 51.83 21.77
CA CYS A 1068 6.03 51.36 22.73
C CYS A 1068 4.87 52.34 22.96
N TYR A 1069 3.64 51.84 23.07
CA TYR A 1069 2.51 52.63 23.58
C TYR A 1069 1.55 51.78 24.42
N THR A 1070 0.91 52.40 25.41
CA THR A 1070 -0.10 51.79 26.29
C THR A 1070 -1.39 52.59 26.21
N TYR A 1071 -2.52 51.89 26.16
CA TYR A 1071 -3.85 52.47 26.00
C TYR A 1071 -4.88 51.72 26.85
N GLU A 1072 -5.90 52.44 27.30
CA GLU A 1072 -7.09 51.88 27.94
C GLU A 1072 -8.09 51.45 26.87
N VAL A 1073 -8.85 50.38 27.11
CA VAL A 1073 -9.92 49.89 26.23
C VAL A 1073 -11.24 49.87 26.98
N THR A 1074 -12.28 50.42 26.38
CA THR A 1074 -13.66 50.40 26.89
C THR A 1074 -14.62 49.97 25.78
N GLY A 1075 -15.79 49.42 26.10
CA GLY A 1075 -16.77 49.04 25.06
C GLY A 1075 -17.82 48.03 25.52
N PRO A 1076 -17.51 46.73 25.59
CA PRO A 1076 -18.49 45.70 25.96
C PRO A 1076 -18.98 45.87 27.41
N PRO A 1077 -20.30 45.79 27.67
CA PRO A 1077 -20.83 45.78 29.03
C PRO A 1077 -20.21 44.65 29.85
N GLY A 1078 -19.61 44.99 31.00
CA GLY A 1078 -18.95 44.03 31.88
C GLY A 1078 -17.42 43.97 31.75
N LEU A 1079 -16.82 44.60 30.73
CA LEU A 1079 -15.35 44.72 30.63
C LEU A 1079 -14.84 45.88 31.49
N THR A 1080 -13.94 45.62 32.44
CA THR A 1080 -13.43 46.62 33.38
C THR A 1080 -11.90 46.58 33.49
N GLY A 1081 -11.27 47.74 33.72
CA GLY A 1081 -9.83 47.84 33.95
C GLY A 1081 -8.99 47.32 32.78
N CYS A 1082 -9.49 47.45 31.55
CA CYS A 1082 -8.82 46.90 30.38
C CYS A 1082 -7.73 47.84 29.88
N THR A 1083 -6.48 47.40 29.94
CA THR A 1083 -5.32 48.13 29.42
C THR A 1083 -4.59 47.25 28.42
N ALA A 1084 -4.07 47.86 27.37
CA ALA A 1084 -3.34 47.17 26.31
C ALA A 1084 -2.04 47.90 25.98
N LYS A 1085 -1.01 47.16 25.61
CA LYS A 1085 0.33 47.67 25.35
C LYS A 1085 0.92 47.02 24.11
N PHE A 1086 1.49 47.85 23.23
CA PHE A 1086 2.45 47.39 22.22
C PHE A 1086 3.86 47.75 22.65
N ALA A 1087 4.80 46.84 22.44
CA ALA A 1087 6.22 47.07 22.71
C ALA A 1087 7.11 46.28 21.76
N THR A 1088 8.16 46.91 21.24
CA THR A 1088 9.21 46.25 20.48
C THR A 1088 10.42 45.94 21.35
N SER A 1089 11.06 44.78 21.12
CA SER A 1089 12.30 44.38 21.79
C SER A 1089 13.24 43.65 20.85
N THR A 1090 14.55 43.81 21.03
CA THR A 1090 15.58 43.01 20.37
C THR A 1090 15.90 41.78 21.22
N THR A 1091 15.72 40.59 20.67
CA THR A 1091 16.18 39.32 21.26
C THR A 1091 17.55 38.93 20.71
N SER A 1092 18.29 38.06 21.40
CA SER A 1092 19.69 37.73 21.09
C SER A 1092 19.92 37.30 19.63
N SER A 1093 20.91 37.97 19.02
CA SER A 1093 21.62 37.75 17.74
C SER A 1093 20.82 37.56 16.44
N ASP A 1094 19.71 38.29 16.24
CA ASP A 1094 19.23 38.84 14.94
C ASP A 1094 17.69 38.99 14.83
N ALA A 1095 16.92 38.57 15.84
CA ALA A 1095 15.45 38.62 15.80
C ALA A 1095 14.87 39.79 16.63
N ASN A 1096 14.05 40.63 15.99
CA ASN A 1096 13.27 41.68 16.65
C ASN A 1096 11.84 41.19 16.87
N THR A 1097 11.25 41.51 18.03
CA THR A 1097 9.92 41.04 18.43
C THR A 1097 8.99 42.21 18.70
N LEU A 1098 7.79 42.16 18.15
CA LEU A 1098 6.66 43.00 18.57
C LEU A 1098 5.80 42.23 19.56
N THR A 1099 5.55 42.79 20.73
CA THR A 1099 4.65 42.19 21.73
C THR A 1099 3.42 43.07 21.91
N TRP A 1100 2.25 42.45 21.88
CA TRP A 1100 0.97 43.03 22.25
C TRP A 1100 0.42 42.31 23.48
N THR A 1101 0.17 43.05 24.55
CA THR A 1101 -0.37 42.50 25.80
C THR A 1101 -1.63 43.27 26.17
N VAL A 1102 -2.71 42.56 26.47
CA VAL A 1102 -3.96 43.12 27.01
C VAL A 1102 -4.22 42.53 28.38
N GLN A 1103 -4.46 43.37 29.37
CA GLN A 1103 -4.87 42.99 30.71
C GLN A 1103 -6.27 43.53 30.98
N PHE A 1104 -7.19 42.70 31.49
CA PHE A 1104 -8.59 43.11 31.71
C PHE A 1104 -9.27 42.30 32.80
N SER A 1105 -10.40 42.79 33.32
CA SER A 1105 -11.28 42.05 34.22
C SER A 1105 -12.69 41.98 33.64
N CYS A 1106 -13.43 40.94 34.00
CA CYS A 1106 -14.80 40.72 33.54
C CYS A 1106 -15.76 40.72 34.72
N THR A 1107 -16.88 41.43 34.57
CA THR A 1107 -18.02 41.42 35.49
C THR A 1107 -19.26 40.98 34.71
N PRO A 1108 -20.23 40.30 35.36
CA PRO A 1108 -21.46 39.89 34.70
C PRO A 1108 -22.15 41.08 34.00
N PRO A 1109 -22.70 40.90 32.78
CA PRO A 1109 -22.97 39.61 32.12
C PRO A 1109 -21.81 39.07 31.24
N LEU A 1110 -20.66 39.74 31.16
CA LEU A 1110 -19.56 39.32 30.29
C LEU A 1110 -18.84 38.10 30.87
N LYS A 1111 -18.89 36.97 30.16
CA LYS A 1111 -18.10 35.78 30.52
C LYS A 1111 -16.62 36.01 30.19
N PRO A 1112 -15.67 35.58 31.05
CA PRO A 1112 -14.23 35.62 30.78
C PRO A 1112 -13.85 35.09 29.39
N ILE A 1113 -14.42 33.95 29.00
CA ILE A 1113 -14.14 33.30 27.73
C ILE A 1113 -14.57 34.14 26.51
N THR A 1114 -15.68 34.88 26.62
CA THR A 1114 -16.17 35.77 25.57
C THR A 1114 -15.24 36.98 25.41
N ALA A 1115 -14.78 37.55 26.51
CA ALA A 1115 -13.81 38.64 26.49
C ALA A 1115 -12.45 38.19 25.92
N MET A 1116 -12.00 36.99 26.28
CA MET A 1116 -10.79 36.40 25.69
C MET A 1116 -10.96 36.15 24.19
N ALA A 1117 -12.09 35.61 23.74
CA ALA A 1117 -12.39 35.39 22.34
C ALA A 1117 -12.34 36.70 21.53
N LEU A 1118 -12.89 37.78 22.10
CA LEU A 1118 -12.84 39.13 21.51
C LEU A 1118 -11.39 39.60 21.28
N PHE A 1119 -10.54 39.55 22.31
CA PHE A 1119 -9.14 40.00 22.18
C PHE A 1119 -8.28 39.03 21.39
N ALA A 1120 -8.53 37.73 21.46
CA ALA A 1120 -7.86 36.74 20.64
C ALA A 1120 -8.13 36.96 19.14
N ALA A 1121 -9.38 37.26 18.78
CA ALA A 1121 -9.77 37.59 17.41
C ALA A 1121 -9.13 38.92 16.95
N TYR A 1122 -9.06 39.93 17.83
CA TYR A 1122 -8.34 41.17 17.50
C TYR A 1122 -6.83 40.92 17.31
N GLY A 1123 -6.23 40.06 18.13
CA GLY A 1123 -4.85 39.61 17.96
C GLY A 1123 -4.59 38.94 16.61
N ALA A 1124 -5.53 38.13 16.12
CA ALA A 1124 -5.42 37.50 14.81
C ALA A 1124 -5.49 38.53 13.65
N GLU A 1125 -6.30 39.57 13.78
CA GLU A 1125 -6.33 40.69 12.81
C GLU A 1125 -4.99 41.45 12.78
N LEU A 1126 -4.42 41.71 13.96
CA LEU A 1126 -3.09 42.33 14.07
C LEU A 1126 -2.02 41.48 13.38
N GLU A 1127 -2.05 40.16 13.61
CA GLU A 1127 -1.12 39.21 13.00
C GLU A 1127 -1.22 39.19 11.47
N ALA A 1128 -2.43 39.13 10.92
CA ALA A 1128 -2.65 39.17 9.48
C ALA A 1128 -2.08 40.45 8.84
N ALA A 1129 -2.31 41.60 9.47
CA ALA A 1129 -1.79 42.89 9.00
C ALA A 1129 -0.27 43.02 9.14
N LEU A 1130 0.34 42.37 10.16
CA LEU A 1130 1.79 42.32 10.32
C LEU A 1130 2.41 41.46 9.23
N TYR A 1131 1.88 40.27 8.96
CA TYR A 1131 2.45 39.36 7.96
C TYR A 1131 2.21 39.81 6.52
N GLN A 1132 1.18 40.61 6.27
CA GLN A 1132 1.03 41.30 4.98
C GLN A 1132 2.17 42.30 4.73
N ARG A 1133 2.70 42.94 5.78
CA ARG A 1133 3.75 43.98 5.67
C ARG A 1133 5.16 43.43 5.82
N PHE A 1134 5.34 42.55 6.79
CA PHE A 1134 6.60 41.91 7.14
C PHE A 1134 6.42 40.41 6.95
N PRO A 1135 6.81 39.85 5.79
CA PRO A 1135 6.72 38.41 5.57
C PRO A 1135 7.46 37.68 6.70
N ARG A 1136 6.96 36.51 7.11
CA ARG A 1136 7.60 35.69 8.13
C ARG A 1136 9.07 35.47 7.73
N ARG A 1137 9.98 35.67 8.68
CA ARG A 1137 11.35 35.16 8.51
C ARG A 1137 11.22 33.63 8.46
N PRO A 1138 11.84 32.93 7.49
CA PRO A 1138 12.07 31.51 7.67
C PRO A 1138 12.85 31.38 8.99
N ARG A 1139 12.28 30.63 9.94
CA ARG A 1139 12.91 30.39 11.24
C ARG A 1139 14.09 29.47 11.09
#